data_AF-A0AAE1G3H4-F1
#
_entry.id   AF-A0AAE1G3H4-F1
#
_cell.length_a   1.000
_cell.length_b   1.000
_cell.length_c   1.000
_cell.angle_alpha   90.00
_cell.angle_beta   90.00
_cell.angle_gamma   90.00
#
_symmetry.space_group_name_H-M   'P 1'
#
loop_
_entity.id
_entity.type
_entity.pdbx_description
1 polymer ?
#
loop_
_entity_poly.entity_id
_entity_poly.type
_entity_poly.pdbx_seq_one_letter_code
_entity_poly.pdbx_strand_id
1 'polypeptide(L)'
;MEKVSNPERPQDRVALNHSSPIVATWPMALITKHILHGFTTTGCYRKAAGPRTFVAPPVGEDNSDLDDSDRDPDYVVEEDLIPTASGSATRIQPEEMPEEDEDEDDEEEDKAPPLPEFLQQPHKFFMRMLPIELLEDMVYQTNLYAHQKDVSTTFSIDIHDLMVFTGIVLYMGVMRGPSIDDYWALDTRMPQITEYMSSKQFRQIRALLHFNNNENAKSSTDRFYKVWPLFSGITKQFLQVKATPTQSIDEVMVGYKGTMAGNLRQYIANKPDKFGYKLFCRASIDGFIHDIVMYQGATTFSSHPVDLCEDEDQQLISSKLVLVLAKTIQDLKNSTIYADNYFTSIQLVEFLRDKYQCRYVGTARPNRIGNPPLMSKKEMEKKSTPRGTLDYVSCNGVLAMCWKDNKQVTILSSDAGVEPLSTAKRWNKDTRKKVEIQCLAVIKEYNGKMGGIDKSDMLTHLYKTPMKSRRWYIRLYGYIIDLCTSNAWVLYKRDAIALLEKPMPLKDFRLKISTFARTYKNRPARMLRNTHEPFVLPRKGQRTSRPSDNLRYDYSKFHCPEFVNQRMTCKFCSTKDDIHRSRWICNVCKVALCLNNDRNCFQDFHAGPSSSSASTSASHAASPTSVTFSETPASTP
;
A
#
# COMPACT_ATOMS: atom_id res chain seq x y z
N MET A 1 5.27 -58.73 -46.46
CA MET A 1 4.20 -57.95 -47.09
C MET A 1 4.36 -56.51 -46.60
N GLU A 2 5.35 -55.82 -47.18
CA GLU A 2 5.21 -54.70 -48.15
C GLU A 2 4.95 -53.37 -47.43
N LYS A 3 5.67 -52.27 -47.66
CA LYS A 3 6.88 -51.98 -48.45
C LYS A 3 7.45 -50.64 -47.95
N VAL A 4 8.76 -50.54 -48.01
CA VAL A 4 9.63 -49.40 -47.69
C VAL A 4 9.46 -48.25 -48.69
N SER A 5 9.61 -46.99 -48.27
CA SER A 5 10.57 -45.99 -48.82
C SER A 5 10.14 -44.52 -48.65
N ASN A 6 11.02 -43.74 -48.03
CA ASN A 6 11.29 -42.32 -48.30
C ASN A 6 12.46 -42.32 -49.32
N PRO A 7 12.65 -41.37 -50.27
CA PRO A 7 13.08 -39.99 -49.93
C PRO A 7 12.78 -38.85 -50.95
N GLU A 8 13.01 -37.62 -50.49
CA GLU A 8 13.57 -36.41 -51.16
C GLU A 8 12.89 -35.69 -52.38
N ARG A 9 13.07 -34.35 -52.36
CA ARG A 9 12.67 -33.32 -53.35
C ARG A 9 13.36 -33.47 -54.72
N PRO A 10 12.80 -32.85 -55.77
CA PRO A 10 13.51 -31.68 -56.37
C PRO A 10 12.60 -30.53 -56.86
N GLN A 11 13.25 -29.40 -57.17
CA GLN A 11 12.75 -28.18 -57.81
C GLN A 11 12.66 -28.34 -59.34
N ASP A 12 11.71 -27.66 -60.00
CA ASP A 12 11.85 -26.83 -61.23
C ASP A 12 10.46 -26.45 -61.81
N ARG A 13 10.10 -25.16 -61.84
CA ARG A 13 10.17 -24.20 -62.98
C ARG A 13 9.34 -24.57 -64.21
N VAL A 14 8.23 -23.84 -64.41
CA VAL A 14 7.82 -23.29 -65.71
C VAL A 14 7.32 -21.86 -65.50
N ALA A 15 7.88 -20.93 -66.27
CA ALA A 15 7.54 -19.51 -66.32
C ALA A 15 6.60 -19.25 -67.50
N LEU A 16 5.72 -18.24 -67.39
CA LEU A 16 5.32 -17.39 -68.51
C LEU A 16 5.08 -15.96 -68.01
N ASN A 17 5.78 -15.04 -68.68
CA ASN A 17 5.85 -13.60 -68.46
C ASN A 17 4.54 -12.88 -68.82
N HIS A 18 4.27 -11.72 -68.20
CA HIS A 18 4.32 -10.43 -68.92
C HIS A 18 4.21 -9.21 -67.96
N SER A 19 5.32 -8.44 -67.93
CA SER A 19 5.44 -6.97 -67.88
C SER A 19 4.77 -6.11 -66.78
N SER A 20 5.62 -5.56 -65.90
CA SER A 20 5.48 -4.30 -65.15
C SER A 20 6.02 -3.11 -65.99
N PRO A 21 6.33 -1.90 -65.45
CA PRO A 21 5.77 -1.06 -64.36
C PRO A 21 5.59 0.42 -64.82
N ILE A 22 5.16 1.36 -63.95
CA ILE A 22 5.65 2.76 -63.90
C ILE A 22 5.28 3.40 -62.54
N VAL A 23 6.20 4.26 -62.09
CA VAL A 23 6.39 4.97 -60.82
C VAL A 23 5.72 6.36 -60.85
N ALA A 24 5.42 6.95 -59.66
CA ALA A 24 5.71 8.35 -59.27
C ALA A 24 4.56 9.19 -58.62
N THR A 25 4.77 9.52 -57.34
CA THR A 25 4.67 10.84 -56.65
C THR A 25 3.50 11.85 -56.84
N TRP A 26 2.82 12.19 -55.71
CA TRP A 26 2.29 13.49 -55.15
C TRP A 26 1.83 14.63 -56.09
N PRO A 27 0.70 15.39 -55.86
CA PRO A 27 0.62 16.42 -54.79
C PRO A 27 -0.81 16.84 -54.29
N MET A 28 -0.82 17.90 -53.47
CA MET A 28 -1.92 18.63 -52.78
C MET A 28 -3.05 19.23 -53.64
N ALA A 29 -4.24 19.39 -53.00
CA ALA A 29 -5.31 20.40 -53.22
C ALA A 29 -6.20 20.22 -54.48
N LEU A 30 -7.52 20.50 -54.56
CA LEU A 30 -8.50 21.32 -53.80
C LEU A 30 -9.93 21.01 -54.37
N ILE A 31 -11.01 21.32 -53.61
CA ILE A 31 -12.38 21.77 -54.06
C ILE A 31 -13.40 20.67 -54.48
N THR A 32 -14.65 20.52 -53.95
CA THR A 32 -15.51 21.27 -52.99
C THR A 32 -16.77 20.47 -52.60
N LYS A 33 -17.39 20.83 -51.44
CA LYS A 33 -18.87 20.94 -51.12
C LYS A 33 -19.76 19.71 -51.37
N HIS A 34 -20.61 19.18 -50.50
CA HIS A 34 -21.31 19.56 -49.27
C HIS A 34 -21.48 18.23 -48.48
N ILE A 35 -21.32 18.15 -47.16
CA ILE A 35 -22.40 18.23 -46.16
C ILE A 35 -21.74 18.76 -44.88
N LEU A 36 -22.02 20.03 -44.61
CA LEU A 36 -21.76 20.76 -43.38
C LEU A 36 -23.14 21.14 -42.87
N HIS A 37 -23.64 20.46 -41.84
CA HIS A 37 -24.65 20.98 -40.92
C HIS A 37 -24.69 20.12 -39.66
N GLY A 38 -24.49 20.77 -38.50
CA GLY A 38 -24.85 20.23 -37.19
C GLY A 38 -23.68 20.05 -36.22
N PHE A 39 -23.63 20.93 -35.21
CA PHE A 39 -22.76 20.93 -34.02
C PHE A 39 -21.40 21.66 -34.12
N THR A 40 -21.46 22.93 -34.52
CA THR A 40 -20.58 23.95 -33.93
C THR A 40 -21.28 24.51 -32.69
N THR A 41 -20.84 24.15 -31.50
CA THR A 41 -21.18 24.86 -30.26
C THR A 41 -20.47 26.20 -30.25
N THR A 42 -21.08 27.20 -30.87
CA THR A 42 -20.83 28.61 -30.57
C THR A 42 -21.59 28.95 -29.29
N GLY A 43 -20.90 29.18 -28.18
CA GLY A 43 -21.54 29.52 -26.92
C GLY A 43 -20.62 30.27 -25.95
N CYS A 44 -21.03 31.50 -25.63
CA CYS A 44 -20.80 32.23 -24.38
C CYS A 44 -19.37 32.65 -23.99
N TYR A 45 -18.74 33.53 -24.77
CA TYR A 45 -17.79 34.49 -24.21
C TYR A 45 -18.14 35.90 -24.70
N ARG A 46 -18.85 36.68 -23.88
CA ARG A 46 -18.90 38.14 -24.05
C ARG A 46 -17.74 38.73 -23.25
N LYS A 47 -16.91 39.55 -23.89
CA LYS A 47 -15.86 40.32 -23.21
C LYS A 47 -16.50 41.15 -22.11
N ALA A 48 -16.16 40.87 -20.85
CA ALA A 48 -16.25 41.88 -19.81
C ALA A 48 -15.31 43.04 -20.19
N ALA A 49 -15.69 44.26 -19.83
CA ALA A 49 -14.96 45.47 -20.20
C ALA A 49 -13.48 45.41 -19.76
N GLY A 50 -12.58 45.31 -20.75
CA GLY A 50 -11.14 45.54 -20.65
C GLY A 50 -10.29 44.42 -20.03
N PRO A 51 -9.09 44.11 -20.59
CA PRO A 51 -8.09 43.34 -19.86
C PRO A 51 -7.65 44.15 -18.63
N ARG A 52 -7.89 43.65 -17.42
CA ARG A 52 -7.21 44.15 -16.22
C ARG A 52 -5.86 43.48 -16.11
N THR A 53 -4.92 43.93 -16.94
CA THR A 53 -3.50 43.63 -16.74
C THR A 53 -3.03 44.38 -15.49
N PHE A 54 -2.99 43.70 -14.34
CA PHE A 54 -2.23 44.19 -13.20
C PHE A 54 -0.77 43.74 -13.35
N VAL A 55 0.11 44.72 -13.58
CA VAL A 55 1.56 44.55 -13.49
C VAL A 55 1.96 45.08 -12.12
N ALA A 56 2.51 44.23 -11.26
CA ALA A 56 3.05 44.67 -9.97
C ALA A 56 4.25 45.64 -10.21
N PRO A 57 4.36 46.75 -9.46
CA PRO A 57 5.54 47.59 -9.50
C PRO A 57 6.76 46.87 -8.87
N PRO A 58 7.99 47.20 -9.29
CA PRO A 58 9.19 46.61 -8.71
C PRO A 58 9.36 47.06 -7.25
N VAL A 59 9.53 46.10 -6.34
CA VAL A 59 9.86 46.36 -4.93
C VAL A 59 11.33 46.74 -4.84
N GLY A 60 11.61 47.87 -4.19
CA GLY A 60 12.94 48.46 -4.03
C GLY A 60 13.92 47.54 -3.30
N GLU A 61 15.18 47.62 -3.74
CA GLU A 61 16.33 46.99 -3.12
C GLU A 61 16.59 47.64 -1.76
N ASP A 62 16.51 46.86 -0.69
CA ASP A 62 17.20 47.19 0.56
C ASP A 62 18.28 46.13 0.80
N ASN A 63 19.52 46.60 0.71
CA ASN A 63 20.73 45.85 1.01
C ASN A 63 20.88 45.77 2.54
N SER A 64 20.93 44.56 3.08
CA SER A 64 21.79 44.28 4.23
C SER A 64 22.29 42.85 4.13
N ASP A 65 23.60 42.75 3.94
CA ASP A 65 24.42 41.56 4.03
C ASP A 65 24.43 41.06 5.48
N LEU A 66 24.13 39.78 5.73
CA LEU A 66 24.74 39.01 6.81
C LEU A 66 24.80 37.52 6.43
N ASP A 67 25.94 36.96 6.80
CA ASP A 67 26.58 35.74 6.32
C ASP A 67 26.04 34.45 6.97
N ASP A 68 26.36 33.34 6.30
CA ASP A 68 25.95 31.94 6.51
C ASP A 68 26.37 31.31 7.86
N SER A 69 25.53 30.41 8.39
CA SER A 69 26.00 29.12 8.93
C SER A 69 24.86 28.09 9.09
N ASP A 70 25.09 26.90 8.54
CA ASP A 70 24.23 25.70 8.50
C ASP A 70 23.72 25.17 9.86
N ARG A 71 22.47 24.66 9.89
CA ARG A 71 22.04 23.30 10.33
C ARG A 71 20.50 23.16 10.43
N ASP A 72 19.96 22.14 9.74
CA ASP A 72 18.62 21.52 9.84
C ASP A 72 18.30 20.95 11.27
N PRO A 73 17.09 20.41 11.58
CA PRO A 73 15.73 20.89 11.38
C PRO A 73 14.84 20.70 12.65
N ASP A 74 14.10 21.70 13.12
CA ASP A 74 12.98 21.47 14.07
C ASP A 74 11.83 22.44 13.78
N TYR A 75 10.71 21.88 13.31
CA TYR A 75 9.49 22.62 12.99
C TYR A 75 8.54 22.52 14.19
N VAL A 76 8.64 23.49 15.10
CA VAL A 76 7.66 23.73 16.17
C VAL A 76 6.75 24.87 15.68
N VAL A 77 5.44 24.63 15.67
CA VAL A 77 4.43 25.68 15.45
C VAL A 77 4.03 26.17 16.83
N GLU A 78 4.32 27.44 17.13
CA GLU A 78 3.78 28.14 18.30
C GLU A 78 2.29 28.42 18.09
N GLU A 79 1.49 28.14 19.13
CA GLU A 79 0.07 28.45 19.24
C GLU A 79 -0.10 29.90 19.72
N ASP A 80 -0.74 30.74 18.91
CA ASP A 80 -1.15 32.07 19.35
C ASP A 80 -2.42 31.99 20.22
N LEU A 81 -2.29 32.58 21.42
CA LEU A 81 -3.28 32.73 22.48
C LEU A 81 -4.45 33.64 22.05
N ILE A 82 -5.68 33.18 22.29
CA ILE A 82 -6.89 34.00 22.21
C ILE A 82 -7.19 34.60 23.59
N PRO A 83 -7.36 35.93 23.76
CA PRO A 83 -7.72 36.52 25.04
C PRO A 83 -9.23 36.44 25.30
N THR A 84 -9.58 36.01 26.50
CA THR A 84 -10.92 35.99 27.09
C THR A 84 -11.44 37.39 27.38
N ALA A 85 -12.68 37.70 26.97
CA ALA A 85 -13.44 38.83 27.50
C ALA A 85 -14.82 38.36 27.98
N SER A 86 -15.05 38.54 29.28
CA SER A 86 -16.29 38.34 30.02
C SER A 86 -17.27 39.49 29.78
N GLY A 87 -18.54 39.19 29.55
CA GLY A 87 -19.63 40.16 29.54
C GLY A 87 -20.97 39.50 29.86
N SER A 88 -21.46 39.71 31.08
CA SER A 88 -22.75 39.26 31.60
C SER A 88 -23.86 40.23 31.20
N ALA A 89 -24.97 39.73 30.65
CA ALA A 89 -26.26 40.46 30.68
C ALA A 89 -27.47 39.52 30.48
N THR A 90 -28.17 39.33 31.60
CA THR A 90 -29.64 39.36 31.80
C THR A 90 -30.58 38.56 30.90
N ARG A 91 -31.20 37.55 31.52
CA ARG A 91 -32.32 36.72 31.07
C ARG A 91 -33.62 37.54 31.02
N ILE A 92 -34.24 37.64 29.85
CA ILE A 92 -35.63 38.09 29.65
C ILE A 92 -36.42 36.89 29.12
N GLN A 93 -37.55 36.58 29.76
CA GLN A 93 -38.48 35.52 29.33
C GLN A 93 -39.35 36.07 28.18
N PRO A 94 -39.61 35.30 27.10
CA PRO A 94 -40.60 35.69 26.09
C PRO A 94 -42.01 35.27 26.50
N GLU A 95 -42.97 36.18 26.29
CA GLU A 95 -44.41 35.93 26.31
C GLU A 95 -44.83 35.00 25.16
N GLU A 96 -45.80 34.12 25.44
CA GLU A 96 -46.42 33.22 24.47
C GLU A 96 -47.36 33.98 23.52
N MET A 97 -47.21 33.74 22.22
CA MET A 97 -48.19 34.07 21.18
C MET A 97 -48.28 32.92 20.15
N PRO A 98 -49.45 32.73 19.52
CA PRO A 98 -50.01 31.42 19.19
C PRO A 98 -49.46 30.80 17.90
N GLU A 99 -49.52 29.47 17.88
CA GLU A 99 -49.16 28.57 16.79
C GLU A 99 -49.95 28.90 15.50
N GLU A 100 -49.22 29.21 14.43
CA GLU A 100 -49.73 29.13 13.06
C GLU A 100 -49.13 27.87 12.44
N ASP A 101 -50.00 27.00 11.95
CA ASP A 101 -49.69 25.72 11.31
C ASP A 101 -48.85 25.96 10.03
N GLU A 102 -47.56 25.65 10.09
CA GLU A 102 -46.69 25.51 8.91
C GLU A 102 -46.50 24.02 8.61
N ASP A 103 -46.79 23.66 7.36
CA ASP A 103 -46.77 22.32 6.81
C ASP A 103 -45.45 21.56 7.11
N GLU A 104 -45.58 20.34 7.64
CA GLU A 104 -44.49 19.37 7.83
C GLU A 104 -43.93 18.93 6.46
N ASP A 105 -43.06 19.74 5.88
CA ASP A 105 -42.04 19.23 4.96
C ASP A 105 -40.92 18.61 5.82
N ASP A 106 -40.89 17.28 5.89
CA ASP A 106 -39.81 16.48 6.47
C ASP A 106 -38.47 16.74 5.72
N GLU A 107 -37.86 17.91 5.93
CA GLU A 107 -36.45 18.09 5.65
C GLU A 107 -35.68 17.29 6.71
N GLU A 108 -35.19 16.10 6.32
CA GLU A 108 -34.19 15.34 7.06
C GLU A 108 -32.95 16.25 7.26
N GLU A 109 -32.97 17.04 8.33
CA GLU A 109 -31.88 17.90 8.74
C GLU A 109 -30.65 17.00 8.91
N ASP A 110 -29.64 17.20 8.05
CA ASP A 110 -28.43 16.38 7.91
C ASP A 110 -27.58 16.46 9.19
N LYS A 111 -28.07 15.85 10.28
CA LYS A 111 -27.41 15.82 11.58
C LYS A 111 -26.06 15.17 11.38
N ALA A 112 -25.01 15.93 11.68
CA ALA A 112 -23.64 15.43 11.66
C ALA A 112 -23.61 14.10 12.42
N PRO A 113 -22.94 13.06 11.88
CA PRO A 113 -22.92 11.75 12.53
C PRO A 113 -22.47 11.94 13.98
N PRO A 114 -23.13 11.26 14.93
CA PRO A 114 -22.81 11.43 16.34
C PRO A 114 -21.33 11.20 16.56
N LEU A 115 -20.70 12.10 17.31
CA LEU A 115 -19.30 11.97 17.68
C LEU A 115 -19.09 10.60 18.33
N PRO A 116 -17.96 9.91 18.04
CA PRO A 116 -17.69 8.64 18.68
C PRO A 116 -17.63 8.82 20.20
N GLU A 117 -18.23 7.91 20.96
CA GLU A 117 -18.22 7.97 22.43
C GLU A 117 -16.83 7.71 23.03
N PHE A 118 -16.04 6.86 22.38
CA PHE A 118 -14.67 6.51 22.79
C PHE A 118 -13.85 6.02 21.59
N LEU A 119 -12.52 6.12 21.71
CA LEU A 119 -11.62 5.71 20.65
C LEU A 119 -11.50 4.18 20.58
N GLN A 120 -12.01 3.59 19.49
CA GLN A 120 -11.96 2.14 19.29
C GLN A 120 -10.54 1.62 19.02
N GLN A 121 -10.35 0.31 19.21
CA GLN A 121 -9.07 -0.33 18.91
C GLN A 121 -8.78 -0.38 17.39
N PRO A 122 -7.51 -0.26 16.96
CA PRO A 122 -7.12 -0.24 15.54
C PRO A 122 -7.70 -1.35 14.67
N HIS A 123 -7.82 -2.56 15.23
CA HIS A 123 -8.34 -3.70 14.49
C HIS A 123 -9.82 -3.55 14.12
N LYS A 124 -10.62 -2.78 14.89
CA LYS A 124 -12.04 -2.55 14.57
C LYS A 124 -12.19 -1.73 13.29
N PHE A 125 -11.40 -0.66 13.16
CA PHE A 125 -11.32 0.13 11.92
C PHE A 125 -10.86 -0.72 10.74
N PHE A 126 -9.85 -1.58 10.92
CA PHE A 126 -9.38 -2.47 9.87
C PHE A 126 -10.45 -3.48 9.43
N MET A 127 -11.13 -4.13 10.38
CA MET A 127 -12.19 -5.11 10.09
C MET A 127 -13.44 -4.44 9.48
N ARG A 128 -13.66 -3.14 9.68
CA ARG A 128 -14.68 -2.38 8.93
C ARG A 128 -14.32 -2.27 7.45
N MET A 129 -13.04 -2.12 7.12
CA MET A 129 -12.56 -2.04 5.73
C MET A 129 -12.43 -3.41 5.05
N LEU A 130 -12.16 -4.45 5.84
CA LEU A 130 -12.01 -5.84 5.39
C LEU A 130 -12.89 -6.75 6.27
N PRO A 131 -14.20 -6.80 6.01
CA PRO A 131 -15.16 -7.50 6.85
C PRO A 131 -14.99 -9.02 6.78
N ILE A 132 -15.54 -9.73 7.76
CA ILE A 132 -15.28 -11.17 7.93
C ILE A 132 -15.87 -11.99 6.77
N GLU A 133 -16.98 -11.56 6.21
CA GLU A 133 -17.66 -12.18 5.07
C GLU A 133 -16.74 -12.17 3.85
N LEU A 134 -16.03 -11.06 3.63
CA LEU A 134 -15.08 -10.96 2.53
C LEU A 134 -13.84 -11.86 2.75
N LEU A 135 -13.41 -12.03 4.01
CA LEU A 135 -12.35 -12.98 4.35
C LEU A 135 -12.81 -14.43 4.14
N GLU A 136 -14.06 -14.75 4.45
CA GLU A 136 -14.67 -16.06 4.18
C GLU A 136 -14.70 -16.38 2.70
N ASP A 137 -15.08 -15.41 1.87
CA ASP A 137 -15.02 -15.54 0.41
C ASP A 137 -13.60 -15.80 -0.07
N MET A 138 -12.61 -15.07 0.44
CA MET A 138 -11.21 -15.28 0.08
C MET A 138 -10.72 -16.68 0.46
N VAL A 139 -11.11 -17.19 1.64
CA VAL A 139 -10.80 -18.55 2.10
C VAL A 139 -11.43 -19.58 1.16
N TYR A 140 -12.73 -19.43 0.88
CA TYR A 140 -13.46 -20.33 -0.02
C TYR A 140 -12.81 -20.38 -1.40
N GLN A 141 -12.56 -19.22 -2.02
CA GLN A 141 -11.96 -19.14 -3.36
C GLN A 141 -10.52 -19.67 -3.40
N THR A 142 -9.76 -19.50 -2.31
CA THR A 142 -8.40 -20.06 -2.19
C THR A 142 -8.41 -21.58 -2.10
N ASN A 143 -9.32 -22.16 -1.31
CA ASN A 143 -9.50 -23.60 -1.20
C ASN A 143 -10.01 -24.21 -2.51
N LEU A 144 -10.97 -23.55 -3.17
CA LEU A 144 -11.47 -23.96 -4.49
C LEU A 144 -10.35 -23.95 -5.53
N TYR A 145 -9.52 -22.90 -5.55
CA TYR A 145 -8.39 -22.83 -6.47
C TYR A 145 -7.36 -23.95 -6.26
N ALA A 146 -7.13 -24.36 -5.01
CA ALA A 146 -6.26 -25.49 -4.72
C ALA A 146 -6.80 -26.78 -5.35
N HIS A 147 -8.10 -27.06 -5.23
CA HIS A 147 -8.74 -28.24 -5.85
C HIS A 147 -8.74 -28.17 -7.38
N GLN A 148 -8.96 -26.98 -7.95
CA GLN A 148 -8.88 -26.78 -9.40
C GLN A 148 -7.48 -27.02 -9.97
N LYS A 149 -6.44 -26.78 -9.16
CA LYS A 149 -5.05 -27.03 -9.53
C LYS A 149 -4.67 -28.50 -9.41
N ASP A 150 -5.16 -29.15 -8.36
CA ASP A 150 -4.87 -30.54 -8.03
C ASP A 150 -6.06 -31.11 -7.25
N VAL A 151 -6.80 -32.02 -7.90
CA VAL A 151 -7.99 -32.67 -7.32
C VAL A 151 -7.62 -33.53 -6.11
N SER A 152 -6.36 -33.99 -6.01
CA SER A 152 -5.86 -34.80 -4.89
C SER A 152 -5.28 -33.96 -3.75
N THR A 153 -5.38 -32.63 -3.84
CA THR A 153 -4.82 -31.74 -2.84
C THR A 153 -5.41 -31.99 -1.46
N THR A 154 -4.55 -31.97 -0.45
CA THR A 154 -4.94 -31.94 0.97
C THR A 154 -4.83 -30.54 1.55
N PHE A 155 -4.50 -29.55 0.73
CA PHE A 155 -4.40 -28.17 1.15
C PHE A 155 -5.80 -27.61 1.44
N SER A 156 -5.97 -27.12 2.65
CA SER A 156 -7.08 -26.26 3.03
C SER A 156 -6.59 -25.20 4.01
N ILE A 157 -7.25 -24.05 3.99
CA ILE A 157 -7.09 -23.00 4.98
C ILE A 157 -8.45 -22.63 5.56
N ASP A 158 -8.43 -22.08 6.77
CA ASP A 158 -9.57 -21.40 7.38
C ASP A 158 -9.32 -19.88 7.48
N ILE A 159 -10.29 -19.15 8.03
CA ILE A 159 -10.18 -17.70 8.28
C ILE A 159 -8.97 -17.38 9.16
N HIS A 160 -8.66 -18.25 10.13
CA HIS A 160 -7.54 -18.04 11.02
C HIS A 160 -6.21 -18.09 10.25
N ASP A 161 -6.00 -19.08 9.40
CA ASP A 161 -4.81 -19.17 8.54
C ASP A 161 -4.66 -17.94 7.64
N LEU A 162 -5.75 -17.45 7.04
CA LEU A 162 -5.74 -16.25 6.21
C LEU A 162 -5.45 -14.98 7.02
N MET A 163 -6.01 -14.86 8.23
CA MET A 163 -5.75 -13.73 9.13
C MET A 163 -4.30 -13.72 9.60
N VAL A 164 -3.74 -14.86 9.99
CA VAL A 164 -2.32 -14.98 10.35
C VAL A 164 -1.44 -14.61 9.16
N PHE A 165 -1.76 -15.11 7.95
CA PHE A 165 -1.05 -14.74 6.73
C PHE A 165 -1.09 -13.23 6.50
N THR A 166 -2.26 -12.61 6.62
CA THR A 166 -2.48 -11.16 6.47
C THR A 166 -1.66 -10.37 7.51
N GLY A 167 -1.69 -10.80 8.78
CA GLY A 167 -0.92 -10.18 9.86
C GLY A 167 0.60 -10.27 9.65
N ILE A 168 1.09 -11.39 9.11
CA ILE A 168 2.50 -11.58 8.76
C ILE A 168 2.89 -10.63 7.62
N VAL A 169 2.13 -10.57 6.52
CA VAL A 169 2.50 -9.69 5.40
C VAL A 169 2.42 -8.21 5.78
N LEU A 170 1.48 -7.84 6.67
CA LEU A 170 1.42 -6.50 7.25
C LEU A 170 2.69 -6.18 8.07
N TYR A 171 3.13 -7.11 8.92
CA TYR A 171 4.38 -6.99 9.69
C TYR A 171 5.59 -6.83 8.78
N MET A 172 5.71 -7.66 7.74
CA MET A 172 6.80 -7.61 6.76
C MET A 172 6.85 -6.27 5.98
N GLY A 173 5.74 -5.54 5.90
CA GLY A 173 5.71 -4.19 5.32
C GLY A 173 6.45 -3.17 6.17
N VAL A 174 6.45 -3.35 7.50
CA VAL A 174 7.19 -2.53 8.48
C VAL A 174 8.62 -3.04 8.65
N MET A 175 8.76 -4.34 8.91
CA MET A 175 10.04 -5.01 9.11
C MET A 175 10.47 -5.72 7.82
N ARG A 176 11.19 -5.03 6.94
CA ARG A 176 11.59 -5.58 5.64
C ARG A 176 12.86 -6.41 5.73
N GLY A 177 12.71 -7.71 5.52
CA GLY A 177 13.81 -8.64 5.24
C GLY A 177 14.30 -8.53 3.78
N PRO A 178 15.58 -8.87 3.49
CA PRO A 178 16.13 -8.88 2.13
C PRO A 178 15.41 -9.85 1.19
N SER A 179 15.04 -11.03 1.70
CA SER A 179 14.26 -12.06 1.01
C SER A 179 13.14 -12.60 1.90
N ILE A 180 12.24 -13.40 1.30
CA ILE A 180 11.18 -14.09 2.06
C ILE A 180 11.77 -15.18 2.97
N ASP A 181 12.90 -15.77 2.59
CA ASP A 181 13.47 -16.89 3.32
C ASP A 181 14.16 -16.43 4.62
N ASP A 182 14.70 -15.21 4.62
CA ASP A 182 15.37 -14.60 5.77
C ASP A 182 14.47 -14.52 7.01
N TYR A 183 13.17 -14.32 6.85
CA TYR A 183 12.26 -14.25 8.01
C TYR A 183 12.22 -15.55 8.84
N TRP A 184 12.56 -16.69 8.22
CA TRP A 184 12.59 -18.01 8.87
C TRP A 184 13.99 -18.62 8.97
N ALA A 185 15.03 -17.99 8.39
CA ALA A 185 16.40 -18.47 8.50
C ALA A 185 16.89 -18.35 9.95
N LEU A 186 17.85 -19.20 10.35
CA LEU A 186 18.29 -19.28 11.75
C LEU A 186 18.87 -17.94 12.24
N ASP A 187 19.71 -17.32 11.42
CA ASP A 187 20.46 -16.11 11.80
C ASP A 187 19.61 -14.82 11.77
N THR A 188 18.53 -14.82 10.97
CA THR A 188 17.65 -13.66 10.75
C THR A 188 16.22 -13.91 11.21
N ARG A 189 16.03 -14.97 12.00
CA ARG A 189 14.73 -15.46 12.46
C ARG A 189 13.93 -14.35 13.13
N MET A 190 12.69 -14.16 12.71
CA MET A 190 11.75 -13.25 13.37
C MET A 190 10.68 -14.06 14.12
N PRO A 191 10.75 -14.18 15.46
CA PRO A 191 9.74 -14.89 16.26
C PRO A 191 8.32 -14.43 15.98
N GLN A 192 8.15 -13.12 15.80
CA GLN A 192 6.94 -12.43 15.35
C GLN A 192 6.29 -13.06 14.10
N ILE A 193 7.03 -13.76 13.26
CA ILE A 193 6.51 -14.48 12.09
C ILE A 193 6.55 -15.98 12.34
N THR A 194 7.71 -16.49 12.76
CA THR A 194 7.98 -17.93 12.80
C THR A 194 7.19 -18.70 13.86
N GLU A 195 6.72 -18.03 14.91
CA GLU A 195 5.86 -18.66 15.94
C GLU A 195 4.44 -18.92 15.41
N TYR A 196 3.97 -18.10 14.47
CA TYR A 196 2.58 -18.11 14.01
C TYR A 196 2.37 -18.95 12.74
N MET A 197 3.36 -19.00 11.86
CA MET A 197 3.25 -19.74 10.60
C MET A 197 4.60 -20.29 10.15
N SER A 198 4.61 -21.57 9.74
CA SER A 198 5.80 -22.16 9.15
C SER A 198 6.10 -21.55 7.77
N SER A 199 7.38 -21.51 7.40
CA SER A 199 7.82 -21.05 6.08
C SER A 199 7.16 -21.83 4.94
N LYS A 200 6.91 -23.14 5.14
CA LYS A 200 6.20 -24.00 4.17
C LYS A 200 4.75 -23.55 4.00
N GLN A 201 4.01 -23.40 5.09
CA GLN A 201 2.60 -22.97 5.05
C GLN A 201 2.48 -21.57 4.44
N PHE A 202 3.32 -20.62 4.84
CA PHE A 202 3.33 -19.27 4.26
C PHE A 202 3.51 -19.30 2.74
N ARG A 203 4.47 -20.09 2.23
CA ARG A 203 4.69 -20.22 0.79
C ARG A 203 3.51 -20.90 0.09
N GLN A 204 2.88 -21.90 0.71
CA GLN A 204 1.70 -22.57 0.15
C GLN A 204 0.51 -21.62 0.04
N ILE A 205 0.15 -20.91 1.12
CA ILE A 205 -0.91 -19.89 1.10
C ILE A 205 -0.58 -18.83 0.05
N ARG A 206 0.64 -18.28 0.07
CA ARG A 206 1.08 -17.30 -0.93
C ARG A 206 1.09 -17.83 -2.36
N ALA A 207 1.14 -19.15 -2.60
CA ALA A 207 1.11 -19.75 -3.93
C ALA A 207 -0.31 -20.07 -4.40
N LEU A 208 -1.25 -20.30 -3.49
CA LEU A 208 -2.62 -20.71 -3.77
C LEU A 208 -3.66 -19.60 -3.51
N LEU A 209 -3.28 -18.48 -2.89
CA LEU A 209 -4.19 -17.35 -2.64
C LEU A 209 -4.94 -16.94 -3.91
N HIS A 210 -6.27 -16.90 -3.84
CA HIS A 210 -7.18 -16.64 -4.95
C HIS A 210 -8.47 -15.94 -4.48
N PHE A 211 -9.18 -15.26 -5.39
CA PHE A 211 -10.32 -14.38 -5.02
C PHE A 211 -11.56 -14.52 -5.92
N ASN A 212 -11.55 -15.40 -6.91
CA ASN A 212 -12.71 -15.67 -7.76
C ASN A 212 -12.60 -17.06 -8.40
N ASN A 213 -13.71 -17.70 -8.75
CA ASN A 213 -13.69 -18.99 -9.44
C ASN A 213 -13.12 -18.81 -10.86
N ASN A 214 -12.12 -19.61 -11.26
CA ASN A 214 -11.57 -19.53 -12.62
C ASN A 214 -12.56 -19.95 -13.71
N GLU A 215 -13.62 -20.69 -13.39
CA GLU A 215 -14.66 -21.04 -14.36
C GLU A 215 -15.45 -19.80 -14.83
N ASN A 216 -15.54 -18.77 -13.98
CA ASN A 216 -16.16 -17.49 -14.30
C ASN A 216 -15.36 -16.68 -15.34
N ALA A 217 -14.12 -17.08 -15.65
CA ALA A 217 -13.29 -16.39 -16.64
C ALA A 217 -13.90 -16.38 -18.05
N LYS A 218 -14.69 -17.41 -18.39
CA LYS A 218 -15.25 -17.57 -19.74
C LYS A 218 -16.45 -16.65 -20.01
N SER A 219 -17.20 -16.33 -18.98
CA SER A 219 -18.40 -15.49 -19.06
C SER A 219 -18.14 -14.03 -18.72
N SER A 220 -16.97 -13.70 -18.20
CA SER A 220 -16.67 -12.35 -17.73
C SER A 220 -16.13 -11.45 -18.84
N THR A 221 -16.75 -10.29 -19.01
CA THR A 221 -16.22 -9.16 -19.81
C THR A 221 -15.19 -8.34 -19.02
N ASP A 222 -15.10 -8.56 -17.71
CA ASP A 222 -14.16 -7.91 -16.82
C ASP A 222 -12.77 -8.57 -16.94
N ARG A 223 -11.79 -7.78 -17.35
CA ARG A 223 -10.41 -8.24 -17.47
C ARG A 223 -9.74 -8.36 -16.10
N PHE A 224 -10.26 -7.70 -15.07
CA PHE A 224 -9.85 -7.83 -13.67
C PHE A 224 -10.63 -8.90 -12.89
N TYR A 225 -11.40 -9.77 -13.55
CA TYR A 225 -12.28 -10.76 -12.89
C TYR A 225 -11.66 -11.52 -11.72
N LYS A 226 -10.35 -11.82 -11.74
CA LYS A 226 -9.66 -12.55 -10.65
C LYS A 226 -9.60 -11.81 -9.33
N VAL A 227 -9.74 -10.49 -9.33
CA VAL A 227 -9.65 -9.61 -8.15
C VAL A 227 -10.86 -8.72 -7.99
N TRP A 228 -11.73 -8.64 -9.00
CA TRP A 228 -12.89 -7.77 -8.95
C TRP A 228 -13.78 -8.00 -7.73
N PRO A 229 -14.13 -9.25 -7.33
CA PRO A 229 -14.93 -9.47 -6.12
C PRO A 229 -14.27 -8.91 -4.85
N LEU A 230 -12.94 -8.97 -4.77
CA LEU A 230 -12.18 -8.40 -3.65
C LEU A 230 -12.23 -6.86 -3.67
N PHE A 231 -12.01 -6.24 -4.83
CA PHE A 231 -12.03 -4.79 -4.96
C PHE A 231 -13.44 -4.23 -4.76
N SER A 232 -14.46 -4.81 -5.38
CA SER A 232 -15.85 -4.38 -5.23
C SER A 232 -16.35 -4.54 -3.79
N GLY A 233 -16.00 -5.65 -3.13
CA GLY A 233 -16.32 -5.88 -1.72
C GLY A 233 -15.71 -4.83 -0.78
N ILE A 234 -14.44 -4.45 -1.02
CA ILE A 234 -13.73 -3.43 -0.23
C ILE A 234 -14.24 -2.03 -0.53
N THR A 235 -14.37 -1.67 -1.81
CA THR A 235 -14.88 -0.35 -2.21
C THR A 235 -16.30 -0.13 -1.67
N LYS A 236 -17.14 -1.17 -1.60
CA LYS A 236 -18.45 -1.09 -0.94
C LYS A 236 -18.34 -0.62 0.52
N GLN A 237 -17.31 -1.04 1.26
CA GLN A 237 -17.06 -0.58 2.63
C GLN A 237 -16.54 0.85 2.68
N PHE A 238 -15.67 1.24 1.74
CA PHE A 238 -15.16 2.61 1.65
C PHE A 238 -16.30 3.61 1.42
N LEU A 239 -17.27 3.25 0.57
CA LEU A 239 -18.45 4.06 0.29
C LEU A 239 -19.42 4.20 1.49
N GLN A 240 -19.30 3.36 2.53
CA GLN A 240 -20.08 3.53 3.77
C GLN A 240 -19.54 4.67 4.65
N VAL A 241 -18.37 5.22 4.34
CA VAL A 241 -17.82 6.37 5.06
C VAL A 241 -18.34 7.64 4.41
N LYS A 242 -19.01 8.51 5.18
CA LYS A 242 -19.52 9.80 4.68
C LYS A 242 -18.36 10.59 4.05
N ALA A 243 -18.54 10.99 2.79
CA ALA A 243 -17.57 11.80 2.09
C ALA A 243 -17.53 13.21 2.68
N THR A 244 -16.33 13.81 2.74
CA THR A 244 -16.20 15.23 3.06
C THR A 244 -16.67 16.07 1.87
N PRO A 245 -17.19 17.30 2.06
CA PRO A 245 -17.64 18.14 0.95
C PRO A 245 -16.56 18.43 -0.10
N THR A 246 -15.28 18.37 0.27
CA THR A 246 -14.17 18.47 -0.68
C THR A 246 -13.65 17.09 -1.07
N GLN A 247 -13.62 16.82 -2.37
CA GLN A 247 -13.13 15.56 -2.94
C GLN A 247 -12.10 15.82 -4.06
N SER A 248 -11.09 14.98 -4.16
CA SER A 248 -10.11 14.99 -5.26
C SER A 248 -10.22 13.74 -6.13
N ILE A 249 -10.06 13.87 -7.44
CA ILE A 249 -10.01 12.75 -8.39
C ILE A 249 -8.68 12.76 -9.15
N ASP A 250 -8.01 11.62 -9.14
CA ASP A 250 -6.71 11.42 -9.78
C ASP A 250 -6.41 9.92 -9.96
N GLU A 251 -5.25 9.64 -10.56
CA GLU A 251 -4.76 8.32 -10.87
C GLU A 251 -3.72 7.78 -9.88
N VAL A 252 -3.85 6.50 -9.55
CA VAL A 252 -2.87 5.74 -8.78
C VAL A 252 -2.22 4.67 -9.67
N MET A 253 -0.92 4.46 -9.48
CA MET A 253 -0.15 3.44 -10.21
C MET A 253 0.30 2.32 -9.28
N VAL A 254 -0.28 1.13 -9.45
CA VAL A 254 0.15 -0.06 -8.71
C VAL A 254 1.28 -0.76 -9.47
N GLY A 255 2.51 -0.53 -9.05
CA GLY A 255 3.73 -1.05 -9.71
C GLY A 255 3.74 -2.56 -9.92
N TYR A 256 3.89 -2.99 -11.17
CA TYR A 256 3.99 -4.39 -11.58
C TYR A 256 4.82 -4.52 -12.87
N LYS A 257 5.95 -5.22 -12.79
CA LYS A 257 6.86 -5.44 -13.94
C LYS A 257 6.67 -6.77 -14.67
N GLY A 258 5.81 -7.67 -14.16
CA GLY A 258 5.57 -8.96 -14.81
C GLY A 258 4.78 -8.82 -16.12
N THR A 259 4.89 -9.81 -17.00
CA THR A 259 4.22 -9.80 -18.33
C THR A 259 2.89 -10.54 -18.35
N MET A 260 2.60 -11.35 -17.32
CA MET A 260 1.39 -12.18 -17.21
C MET A 260 0.06 -11.39 -17.15
N ALA A 261 0.12 -10.06 -17.02
CA ALA A 261 -1.05 -9.18 -17.06
C ALA A 261 -1.42 -8.75 -18.50
N GLY A 262 -0.57 -9.04 -19.50
CA GLY A 262 -0.72 -8.52 -20.86
C GLY A 262 -0.93 -7.00 -20.86
N ASN A 263 -1.93 -6.55 -21.62
CA ASN A 263 -2.28 -5.13 -21.78
C ASN A 263 -3.03 -4.51 -20.59
N LEU A 264 -3.27 -5.25 -19.49
CA LEU A 264 -3.76 -4.64 -18.24
C LEU A 264 -2.67 -3.80 -17.56
N ARG A 265 -1.40 -4.13 -17.82
CA ARG A 265 -0.27 -3.34 -17.37
C ARG A 265 -0.03 -2.18 -18.34
N GLN A 266 0.01 -0.97 -17.79
CA GLN A 266 0.26 0.28 -18.51
C GLN A 266 1.70 0.76 -18.28
N TYR A 267 2.21 1.53 -19.23
CA TYR A 267 3.47 2.27 -19.08
C TYR A 267 3.19 3.76 -18.93
N ILE A 268 3.68 4.37 -17.84
CA ILE A 268 3.59 5.81 -17.59
C ILE A 268 4.99 6.34 -17.30
N ALA A 269 5.56 7.07 -18.25
CA ALA A 269 6.96 7.52 -18.20
C ALA A 269 7.29 8.38 -16.97
N ASN A 270 6.32 9.19 -16.52
CA ASN A 270 6.50 10.22 -15.49
C ASN A 270 6.23 9.72 -14.06
N LYS A 271 5.78 8.47 -13.86
CA LYS A 271 5.54 7.90 -12.53
C LYS A 271 6.77 7.11 -12.06
N PRO A 272 7.08 7.07 -10.75
CA PRO A 272 8.22 6.33 -10.21
C PRO A 272 8.19 4.85 -10.62
N ASP A 273 7.04 4.21 -10.43
CA ASP A 273 6.74 2.88 -10.95
C ASP A 273 6.20 2.99 -12.39
N LYS A 274 7.11 3.05 -13.36
CA LYS A 274 6.76 3.25 -14.79
C LYS A 274 5.85 2.16 -15.38
N PHE A 275 5.87 0.95 -14.84
CA PHE A 275 5.03 -0.16 -15.28
C PHE A 275 4.12 -0.61 -14.14
N GLY A 276 2.81 -0.66 -14.38
CA GLY A 276 1.86 -1.05 -13.35
C GLY A 276 0.40 -1.06 -13.82
N TYR A 277 -0.50 -1.23 -12.87
CA TYR A 277 -1.94 -1.06 -13.10
C TYR A 277 -2.30 0.39 -12.87
N LYS A 278 -3.06 0.98 -13.80
CA LYS A 278 -3.62 2.31 -13.63
C LYS A 278 -4.99 2.17 -12.95
N LEU A 279 -5.15 2.85 -11.82
CA LEU A 279 -6.41 2.97 -11.10
C LEU A 279 -6.79 4.46 -11.09
N PHE A 280 -8.09 4.77 -11.15
CA PHE A 280 -8.60 6.12 -10.92
C PHE A 280 -9.32 6.09 -9.58
N CYS A 281 -8.99 7.01 -8.69
CA CYS A 281 -9.53 7.04 -7.34
C CYS A 281 -10.24 8.37 -7.07
N ARG A 282 -11.19 8.34 -6.15
CA ARG A 282 -11.73 9.53 -5.48
C ARG A 282 -11.31 9.53 -4.02
N ALA A 283 -10.81 10.65 -3.52
CA ALA A 283 -10.35 10.77 -2.14
C ALA A 283 -10.83 12.05 -1.45
N SER A 284 -10.90 12.00 -0.12
CA SER A 284 -10.98 13.19 0.74
C SER A 284 -9.60 13.84 0.91
N ILE A 285 -9.56 15.11 1.31
CA ILE A 285 -8.32 15.89 1.53
C ILE A 285 -7.34 15.16 2.46
N ASP A 286 -7.87 14.44 3.45
CA ASP A 286 -7.06 13.76 4.45
C ASP A 286 -6.41 12.44 3.97
N GLY A 287 -6.74 11.99 2.75
CA GLY A 287 -6.17 10.82 2.10
C GLY A 287 -7.04 9.56 2.16
N PHE A 288 -8.27 9.66 2.66
CA PHE A 288 -9.22 8.54 2.62
C PHE A 288 -9.72 8.33 1.19
N ILE A 289 -9.49 7.15 0.61
CA ILE A 289 -10.02 6.75 -0.71
C ILE A 289 -11.43 6.22 -0.55
N HIS A 290 -12.39 6.82 -1.25
CA HIS A 290 -13.79 6.43 -1.23
C HIS A 290 -14.15 5.43 -2.33
N ASP A 291 -13.61 5.64 -3.53
CA ASP A 291 -14.03 4.89 -4.72
C ASP A 291 -12.86 4.67 -5.68
N ILE A 292 -12.91 3.58 -6.45
CA ILE A 292 -11.82 3.09 -7.30
C ILE A 292 -12.38 2.53 -8.61
N VAL A 293 -11.93 3.09 -9.73
CA VAL A 293 -12.15 2.54 -11.08
C VAL A 293 -10.84 1.93 -11.60
N MET A 294 -10.87 0.64 -11.95
CA MET A 294 -9.71 -0.07 -12.50
C MET A 294 -9.63 0.10 -14.02
N TYR A 295 -8.55 0.68 -14.55
CA TYR A 295 -8.43 0.90 -15.99
C TYR A 295 -8.19 -0.41 -16.76
N GLN A 296 -9.14 -0.77 -17.63
CA GLN A 296 -9.07 -1.98 -18.46
C GLN A 296 -9.29 -1.73 -19.96
N GLY A 297 -9.14 -0.49 -20.42
CA GLY A 297 -9.34 -0.11 -21.81
C GLY A 297 -10.82 0.06 -22.14
N ALA A 298 -11.30 -0.56 -23.22
CA ALA A 298 -12.68 -0.39 -23.68
C ALA A 298 -13.75 -0.83 -22.65
N THR A 299 -13.43 -1.81 -21.80
CA THR A 299 -14.37 -2.33 -20.78
C THR A 299 -14.31 -1.60 -19.44
N THR A 300 -13.61 -0.45 -19.34
CA THR A 300 -13.31 0.21 -18.05
C THR A 300 -14.56 0.45 -17.18
N PHE A 301 -15.68 0.79 -17.80
CA PHE A 301 -16.93 1.07 -17.08
C PHE A 301 -17.83 -0.16 -16.92
N SER A 302 -17.60 -1.23 -17.68
CA SER A 302 -18.52 -2.39 -17.77
C SER A 302 -18.68 -3.16 -16.46
N SER A 303 -17.74 -3.04 -15.54
CA SER A 303 -17.76 -3.76 -14.27
C SER A 303 -18.13 -2.86 -13.09
N HIS A 304 -18.04 -1.53 -13.26
CA HIS A 304 -18.33 -0.59 -12.18
C HIS A 304 -19.83 -0.61 -11.85
N PRO A 305 -20.23 -0.56 -10.57
CA PRO A 305 -21.65 -0.65 -10.18
C PRO A 305 -22.48 0.60 -10.52
N VAL A 306 -21.88 1.64 -11.11
CA VAL A 306 -22.56 2.89 -11.44
C VAL A 306 -22.80 2.92 -12.93
N ASP A 307 -24.07 2.91 -13.30
CA ASP A 307 -24.49 3.06 -14.68
C ASP A 307 -24.46 4.54 -15.11
N LEU A 308 -24.13 4.76 -16.38
CA LEU A 308 -24.19 6.07 -17.03
C LEU A 308 -25.43 6.11 -17.91
N CYS A 309 -26.24 7.18 -17.81
CA CYS A 309 -27.35 7.38 -18.74
C CYS A 309 -26.86 7.93 -20.09
N GLU A 310 -27.74 8.03 -21.08
CA GLU A 310 -27.35 8.27 -22.48
C GLU A 310 -26.51 9.55 -22.69
N ASP A 311 -26.87 10.65 -22.05
CA ASP A 311 -26.14 11.93 -22.12
C ASP A 311 -24.80 11.87 -21.37
N GLU A 312 -24.71 11.10 -20.29
CA GLU A 312 -23.46 10.83 -19.58
C GLU A 312 -22.52 9.94 -20.43
N ASP A 313 -23.09 8.96 -21.15
CA ASP A 313 -22.33 8.04 -22.00
C ASP A 313 -21.89 8.68 -23.34
N GLN A 314 -22.44 9.83 -23.72
CA GLN A 314 -21.93 10.64 -24.84
C GLN A 314 -20.70 11.48 -24.48
N GLN A 315 -20.37 11.59 -23.19
CA GLN A 315 -19.22 12.37 -22.72
C GLN A 315 -17.88 11.73 -23.08
N LEU A 316 -16.80 12.53 -23.02
CA LEU A 316 -15.44 12.03 -23.18
C LEU A 316 -15.10 10.98 -22.11
N ILE A 317 -14.24 10.01 -22.42
CA ILE A 317 -13.82 8.95 -21.48
C ILE A 317 -13.32 9.52 -20.14
N SER A 318 -12.55 10.62 -20.17
CA SER A 318 -12.06 11.27 -18.96
C SER A 318 -13.19 11.92 -18.14
N SER A 319 -14.23 12.43 -18.79
CA SER A 319 -15.42 12.97 -18.16
C SER A 319 -16.29 11.86 -17.56
N LYS A 320 -16.47 10.74 -18.28
CA LYS A 320 -17.16 9.54 -17.76
C LYS A 320 -16.53 9.03 -16.46
N LEU A 321 -15.19 9.02 -16.37
CA LEU A 321 -14.49 8.65 -15.13
C LEU A 321 -14.86 9.55 -13.95
N VAL A 322 -14.89 10.87 -14.17
CA VAL A 322 -15.30 11.82 -13.13
C VAL A 322 -16.75 11.59 -12.73
N LEU A 323 -17.66 11.41 -13.70
CA LEU A 323 -19.08 11.19 -13.46
C LEU A 323 -19.32 9.92 -12.63
N VAL A 324 -18.71 8.81 -13.01
CA VAL A 324 -18.79 7.54 -12.27
C VAL A 324 -18.36 7.71 -10.81
N LEU A 325 -17.20 8.36 -10.59
CA LEU A 325 -16.66 8.58 -9.25
C LEU A 325 -17.45 9.64 -8.45
N ALA A 326 -18.05 10.62 -9.12
CA ALA A 326 -18.85 11.68 -8.50
C ALA A 326 -20.21 11.15 -8.04
N LYS A 327 -20.86 10.28 -8.82
CA LYS A 327 -22.18 9.70 -8.49
C LYS A 327 -22.16 8.83 -7.23
N THR A 328 -21.00 8.43 -6.72
CA THR A 328 -20.87 7.72 -5.45
C THR A 328 -20.66 8.64 -4.23
N ILE A 329 -20.70 9.97 -4.41
CA ILE A 329 -20.70 10.94 -3.32
C ILE A 329 -22.12 11.03 -2.76
N GLN A 330 -22.28 10.89 -1.43
CA GLN A 330 -23.60 10.89 -0.78
C GLN A 330 -24.31 12.24 -0.93
N ASP A 331 -23.59 13.34 -0.68
CA ASP A 331 -24.09 14.71 -0.87
C ASP A 331 -23.33 15.40 -2.00
N LEU A 332 -23.67 14.99 -3.24
CA LEU A 332 -23.00 15.49 -4.43
C LEU A 332 -23.28 16.99 -4.66
N LYS A 333 -24.48 17.47 -4.33
CA LYS A 333 -24.92 18.87 -4.50
C LYS A 333 -24.09 19.83 -3.66
N ASN A 334 -23.73 19.46 -2.44
CA ASN A 334 -22.89 20.31 -1.57
C ASN A 334 -21.39 20.02 -1.69
N SER A 335 -20.99 19.19 -2.64
CA SER A 335 -19.58 18.81 -2.82
C SER A 335 -18.87 19.62 -3.92
N THR A 336 -17.56 19.78 -3.74
CA THR A 336 -16.64 20.30 -4.75
C THR A 336 -15.61 19.24 -5.12
N ILE A 337 -15.46 19.00 -6.42
CA ILE A 337 -14.48 18.08 -7.00
C ILE A 337 -13.24 18.85 -7.50
N TYR A 338 -12.06 18.38 -7.11
CA TYR A 338 -10.76 18.86 -7.59
C TYR A 338 -10.11 17.81 -8.47
N ALA A 339 -9.63 18.19 -9.65
CA ALA A 339 -8.98 17.24 -10.56
C ALA A 339 -7.87 17.86 -11.41
N ASP A 340 -7.07 17.01 -12.05
CA ASP A 340 -6.00 17.43 -12.95
C ASP A 340 -6.50 17.76 -14.37
N ASN A 341 -5.55 18.09 -15.25
CA ASN A 341 -5.81 18.42 -16.65
C ASN A 341 -6.21 17.23 -17.54
N TYR A 342 -5.99 15.99 -17.09
CA TYR A 342 -6.46 14.82 -17.81
C TYR A 342 -7.99 14.70 -17.70
N PHE A 343 -8.58 15.09 -16.57
CA PHE A 343 -10.02 15.01 -16.33
C PHE A 343 -10.79 16.25 -16.78
N THR A 344 -10.19 17.44 -16.65
CA THR A 344 -10.93 18.70 -16.76
C THR A 344 -11.27 19.10 -18.21
N SER A 345 -12.54 19.44 -18.46
CA SER A 345 -13.05 20.11 -19.68
C SER A 345 -14.21 21.04 -19.35
N ILE A 346 -14.45 22.06 -20.19
CA ILE A 346 -15.56 23.01 -19.99
C ILE A 346 -16.92 22.30 -19.97
N GLN A 347 -17.12 21.35 -20.89
CA GLN A 347 -18.33 20.54 -20.99
C GLN A 347 -18.61 19.76 -19.70
N LEU A 348 -17.58 19.17 -19.07
CA LEU A 348 -17.73 18.44 -17.82
C LEU A 348 -18.11 19.38 -16.65
N VAL A 349 -17.46 20.55 -16.58
CA VAL A 349 -17.71 21.52 -15.51
C VAL A 349 -19.14 22.05 -15.57
N GLU A 350 -19.60 22.43 -16.77
CA GLU A 350 -20.98 22.86 -17.00
C GLU A 350 -21.96 21.72 -16.69
N PHE A 351 -21.69 20.51 -17.19
CA PHE A 351 -22.56 19.35 -16.96
C PHE A 351 -22.72 19.00 -15.47
N LEU A 352 -21.62 18.96 -14.71
CA LEU A 352 -21.67 18.66 -13.28
C LEU A 352 -22.45 19.71 -12.48
N ARG A 353 -22.25 20.98 -12.82
CA ARG A 353 -22.96 22.09 -12.16
C ARG A 353 -24.43 22.10 -12.54
N ASP A 354 -24.76 22.01 -13.83
CA ASP A 354 -26.13 22.20 -14.30
C ASP A 354 -26.99 20.98 -13.94
N LYS A 355 -26.46 19.76 -14.08
CA LYS A 355 -27.21 18.53 -13.83
C LYS A 355 -27.24 18.13 -12.35
N TYR A 356 -26.15 18.28 -11.61
CA TYR A 356 -26.06 17.79 -10.22
C TYR A 356 -25.77 18.88 -9.18
N GLN A 357 -25.66 20.15 -9.60
CA GLN A 357 -25.25 21.24 -8.73
C GLN A 357 -23.90 20.99 -8.03
N CYS A 358 -23.08 20.08 -8.58
CA CYS A 358 -21.76 19.76 -8.08
C CYS A 358 -20.77 20.82 -8.55
N ARG A 359 -20.00 21.36 -7.62
CA ARG A 359 -18.97 22.35 -7.92
C ARG A 359 -17.68 21.67 -8.37
N TYR A 360 -16.87 22.34 -9.16
CA TYR A 360 -15.67 21.76 -9.75
C TYR A 360 -14.54 22.78 -9.87
N VAL A 361 -13.31 22.36 -9.57
CA VAL A 361 -12.09 23.15 -9.79
C VAL A 361 -11.00 22.25 -10.35
N GLY A 362 -10.49 22.56 -11.54
CA GLY A 362 -9.47 21.73 -12.15
C GLY A 362 -8.48 22.49 -13.01
N THR A 363 -7.25 22.00 -13.05
CA THR A 363 -6.32 22.46 -14.09
C THR A 363 -6.81 21.93 -15.43
N ALA A 364 -6.71 22.72 -16.50
CA ALA A 364 -7.27 22.37 -17.79
C ALA A 364 -6.25 22.47 -18.92
N ARG A 365 -6.44 21.67 -19.97
CA ARG A 365 -5.65 21.82 -21.20
C ARG A 365 -6.24 22.96 -22.05
N PRO A 366 -5.43 23.78 -22.73
CA PRO A 366 -5.93 24.91 -23.53
C PRO A 366 -6.94 24.52 -24.61
N ASN A 367 -6.89 23.29 -25.13
CA ASN A 367 -7.84 22.80 -26.13
C ASN A 367 -9.16 22.27 -25.54
N ARG A 368 -9.36 22.34 -24.22
CA ARG A 368 -10.54 21.81 -23.50
C ARG A 368 -11.35 22.87 -22.78
N ILE A 369 -10.98 24.14 -22.89
CA ILE A 369 -11.60 25.27 -22.19
C ILE A 369 -12.62 26.05 -23.05
N GLY A 370 -12.89 25.63 -24.29
CA GLY A 370 -13.90 26.27 -25.14
C GLY A 370 -13.44 27.54 -25.87
N ASN A 371 -12.12 27.75 -26.02
CA ASN A 371 -11.52 28.91 -26.71
C ASN A 371 -11.97 30.30 -26.15
N PRO A 372 -11.87 30.54 -24.84
CA PRO A 372 -12.11 31.86 -24.28
C PRO A 372 -11.10 32.88 -24.82
N PRO A 373 -11.43 34.18 -24.80
CA PRO A 373 -10.54 35.26 -25.23
C PRO A 373 -9.43 35.54 -24.20
N LEU A 374 -8.71 34.50 -23.78
CA LEU A 374 -7.57 34.56 -22.87
C LEU A 374 -6.26 34.74 -23.64
N MET A 375 -5.26 35.30 -22.97
CA MET A 375 -3.88 35.34 -23.44
C MET A 375 -3.42 33.96 -23.89
N SER A 376 -2.82 33.92 -25.08
CA SER A 376 -2.34 32.67 -25.64
C SER A 376 -1.17 32.12 -24.82
N LYS A 377 -0.97 30.81 -24.86
CA LYS A 377 0.19 30.16 -24.24
C LYS A 377 1.51 30.78 -24.69
N LYS A 378 1.62 31.12 -25.98
CA LYS A 378 2.81 31.75 -26.55
C LYS A 378 3.10 33.11 -25.91
N GLU A 379 2.07 33.91 -25.65
CA GLU A 379 2.21 35.22 -25.00
C GLU A 379 2.56 35.09 -23.53
N MET A 380 1.88 34.18 -22.81
CA MET A 380 2.16 33.91 -21.41
C MET A 380 3.59 33.37 -21.20
N GLU A 381 4.09 32.52 -22.10
CA GLU A 381 5.43 31.92 -21.96
C GLU A 381 6.59 32.83 -22.45
N LYS A 382 6.33 34.03 -22.98
CA LYS A 382 7.40 35.00 -23.32
C LYS A 382 8.20 35.37 -22.07
N LYS A 383 9.54 35.48 -22.20
CA LYS A 383 10.41 35.95 -21.09
C LYS A 383 10.03 37.33 -20.57
N SER A 384 9.51 38.20 -21.44
CA SER A 384 9.06 39.55 -21.09
C SER A 384 7.81 39.56 -20.21
N THR A 385 7.00 38.49 -20.22
CA THR A 385 5.79 38.42 -19.41
C THR A 385 6.18 38.11 -17.96
N PRO A 386 5.89 38.98 -16.97
CA PRO A 386 6.29 38.75 -15.59
C PRO A 386 5.66 37.49 -14.98
N ARG A 387 6.38 36.79 -14.10
CA ARG A 387 5.80 35.72 -13.29
C ARG A 387 4.72 36.32 -12.39
N GLY A 388 3.57 35.65 -12.27
CA GLY A 388 2.38 36.17 -11.61
C GLY A 388 1.35 36.80 -12.56
N THR A 389 1.68 37.03 -13.84
CA THR A 389 0.70 37.53 -14.82
C THR A 389 -0.55 36.65 -14.84
N LEU A 390 -1.70 37.29 -14.86
CA LEU A 390 -3.03 36.69 -14.79
C LEU A 390 -3.89 37.24 -15.93
N ASP A 391 -4.65 36.35 -16.55
CA ASP A 391 -5.78 36.71 -17.41
C ASP A 391 -6.94 35.75 -17.16
N TYR A 392 -8.17 36.26 -17.10
CA TYR A 392 -9.34 35.45 -16.79
C TYR A 392 -10.62 35.99 -17.43
N VAL A 393 -11.55 35.08 -17.66
CA VAL A 393 -12.91 35.37 -18.10
C VAL A 393 -13.87 34.52 -17.29
N SER A 394 -15.01 35.09 -16.92
CA SER A 394 -16.11 34.33 -16.34
C SER A 394 -17.29 34.38 -17.31
N CYS A 395 -17.89 33.23 -17.59
CA CYS A 395 -19.14 33.18 -18.33
C CYS A 395 -20.03 32.06 -17.79
N ASN A 396 -21.33 32.34 -17.72
CA ASN A 396 -22.35 31.42 -17.22
C ASN A 396 -21.99 30.77 -15.88
N GLY A 397 -21.31 31.47 -14.96
CA GLY A 397 -20.89 30.89 -13.68
C GLY A 397 -19.74 29.88 -13.77
N VAL A 398 -19.00 29.82 -14.88
CA VAL A 398 -17.68 29.16 -14.97
C VAL A 398 -16.60 30.21 -15.15
N LEU A 399 -15.59 30.17 -14.29
CA LEU A 399 -14.34 30.90 -14.43
C LEU A 399 -13.36 30.08 -15.28
N ALA A 400 -12.88 30.69 -16.37
CA ALA A 400 -11.72 30.21 -17.12
C ALA A 400 -10.57 31.21 -16.94
N MET A 401 -9.43 30.74 -16.48
CA MET A 401 -8.28 31.61 -16.20
C MET A 401 -6.97 31.00 -16.64
N CYS A 402 -5.99 31.85 -16.89
CA CYS A 402 -4.60 31.47 -17.01
C CYS A 402 -3.70 32.33 -16.12
N TRP A 403 -2.74 31.66 -15.49
CA TRP A 403 -1.79 32.29 -14.58
C TRP A 403 -0.37 31.84 -14.93
N LYS A 404 0.57 32.78 -14.93
CA LYS A 404 1.97 32.50 -15.24
C LYS A 404 2.74 32.19 -13.96
N ASP A 405 3.14 30.94 -13.80
CA ASP A 405 4.23 30.58 -12.89
C ASP A 405 5.55 30.46 -13.67
N ASN A 406 6.31 29.37 -13.50
CA ASN A 406 7.40 29.04 -14.42
C ASN A 406 6.87 28.76 -15.84
N LYS A 407 5.65 28.24 -15.94
CA LYS A 407 4.89 28.02 -17.17
C LYS A 407 3.46 28.49 -16.97
N GLN A 408 2.72 28.65 -18.06
CA GLN A 408 1.29 28.94 -17.99
C GLN A 408 0.56 27.76 -17.33
N VAL A 409 -0.28 28.07 -16.34
CA VAL A 409 -1.27 27.17 -15.76
C VAL A 409 -2.64 27.68 -16.16
N THR A 410 -3.50 26.79 -16.64
CA THR A 410 -4.90 27.10 -16.98
C THR A 410 -5.81 26.38 -15.99
N ILE A 411 -6.82 27.08 -15.47
CA ILE A 411 -7.81 26.53 -14.54
C ILE A 411 -9.21 26.80 -15.06
N LEU A 412 -10.10 25.81 -14.87
CA LEU A 412 -11.55 25.97 -14.92
C LEU A 412 -12.11 25.81 -13.51
N SER A 413 -13.05 26.67 -13.14
CA SER A 413 -13.68 26.64 -11.82
C SER A 413 -15.16 27.04 -11.89
N SER A 414 -16.03 26.29 -11.23
CA SER A 414 -17.42 26.66 -10.92
C SER A 414 -17.66 26.89 -9.42
N ASP A 415 -16.59 26.85 -8.61
CA ASP A 415 -16.64 27.04 -7.15
C ASP A 415 -15.93 28.35 -6.75
N ALA A 416 -14.61 28.37 -6.97
CA ALA A 416 -13.72 29.40 -6.48
C ALA A 416 -13.40 30.46 -7.54
N GLY A 417 -13.33 31.72 -7.07
CA GLY A 417 -13.01 32.89 -7.88
C GLY A 417 -11.54 33.30 -7.87
N VAL A 418 -11.28 34.48 -8.44
CA VAL A 418 -9.94 35.10 -8.47
C VAL A 418 -9.55 35.69 -7.12
N GLU A 419 -10.52 36.35 -6.47
CA GLU A 419 -10.35 37.07 -5.20
C GLU A 419 -10.69 36.19 -3.98
N PRO A 420 -10.12 36.48 -2.80
CA PRO A 420 -9.09 37.49 -2.55
C PRO A 420 -7.72 37.05 -3.09
N LEU A 421 -6.98 38.01 -3.63
CA LEU A 421 -5.59 37.82 -4.01
C LEU A 421 -4.70 37.63 -2.76
N SER A 422 -3.79 36.67 -2.84
CA SER A 422 -2.81 36.36 -1.79
C SER A 422 -1.40 36.35 -2.35
N THR A 423 -0.38 36.14 -1.51
CA THR A 423 0.99 35.91 -1.97
C THR A 423 1.41 34.45 -1.73
N ALA A 424 2.21 33.90 -2.64
CA ALA A 424 2.83 32.60 -2.50
C ALA A 424 4.35 32.73 -2.63
N LYS A 425 5.10 32.21 -1.66
CA LYS A 425 6.56 32.13 -1.71
C LYS A 425 6.96 31.06 -2.71
N ARG A 426 7.64 31.47 -3.78
CA ARG A 426 8.09 30.57 -4.85
C ARG A 426 9.59 30.68 -5.05
N TRP A 427 10.23 29.53 -5.23
CA TRP A 427 11.64 29.52 -5.62
C TRP A 427 11.81 30.13 -7.02
N ASN A 428 12.73 31.07 -7.15
CA ASN A 428 13.19 31.59 -8.42
C ASN A 428 14.59 31.04 -8.70
N LYS A 429 14.73 30.34 -9.84
CA LYS A 429 15.98 29.69 -10.22
C LYS A 429 17.07 30.68 -10.60
N ASP A 430 16.69 31.84 -11.14
CA ASP A 430 17.62 32.85 -11.63
C ASP A 430 18.22 33.65 -10.47
N THR A 431 17.38 34.03 -9.49
CA THR A 431 17.84 34.76 -8.30
C THR A 431 18.29 33.85 -7.16
N ARG A 432 18.05 32.53 -7.26
CA ARG A 432 18.29 31.52 -6.20
C ARG A 432 17.71 31.92 -4.84
N LYS A 433 16.59 32.66 -4.84
CA LYS A 433 15.89 33.11 -3.65
C LYS A 433 14.40 32.78 -3.77
N LYS A 434 13.71 32.69 -2.63
CA LYS A 434 12.25 32.64 -2.61
C LYS A 434 11.72 34.04 -2.85
N VAL A 435 10.93 34.21 -3.91
CA VAL A 435 10.25 35.47 -4.24
C VAL A 435 8.77 35.33 -3.91
N GLU A 436 8.15 36.42 -3.48
CA GLU A 436 6.71 36.47 -3.29
C GLU A 436 6.02 36.79 -4.61
N ILE A 437 5.05 35.95 -4.95
CA ILE A 437 4.30 36.08 -6.20
C ILE A 437 2.83 36.11 -5.85
N GLN A 438 2.11 37.02 -6.49
CA GLN A 438 0.67 37.08 -6.37
C GLN A 438 0.05 35.73 -6.78
N CYS A 439 -0.76 35.18 -5.89
CA CYS A 439 -1.42 33.90 -6.02
C CYS A 439 -2.92 34.08 -5.77
N LEU A 440 -3.70 33.58 -6.70
CA LEU A 440 -5.16 33.70 -6.67
C LEU A 440 -5.78 32.76 -5.64
N ALA A 441 -6.97 33.11 -5.16
CA ALA A 441 -7.77 32.28 -4.25
C ALA A 441 -7.97 30.88 -4.82
N VAL A 442 -8.47 30.76 -6.06
CA VAL A 442 -8.67 29.47 -6.73
C VAL A 442 -7.39 28.62 -6.86
N ILE A 443 -6.22 29.25 -7.06
CA ILE A 443 -4.95 28.51 -7.13
C ILE A 443 -4.54 27.99 -5.76
N LYS A 444 -4.66 28.82 -4.72
CA LYS A 444 -4.37 28.44 -3.34
C LYS A 444 -5.28 27.30 -2.91
N GLU A 445 -6.55 27.41 -3.23
CA GLU A 445 -7.57 26.42 -2.95
C GLU A 445 -7.33 25.09 -3.68
N TYR A 446 -7.07 25.14 -4.98
CA TYR A 446 -6.72 23.95 -5.77
C TYR A 446 -5.53 23.19 -5.18
N ASN A 447 -4.43 23.91 -4.87
CA ASN A 447 -3.23 23.29 -4.32
C ASN A 447 -3.47 22.70 -2.91
N GLY A 448 -4.37 23.29 -2.13
CA GLY A 448 -4.73 22.78 -0.80
C GLY A 448 -5.63 21.55 -0.82
N LYS A 449 -6.43 21.37 -1.88
CA LYS A 449 -7.52 20.38 -1.92
C LYS A 449 -7.28 19.19 -2.87
N MET A 450 -6.42 19.32 -3.88
CA MET A 450 -6.12 18.26 -4.86
C MET A 450 -5.30 17.08 -4.29
N GLY A 451 -4.52 17.31 -3.23
CA GLY A 451 -3.48 16.37 -2.75
C GLY A 451 -3.96 15.12 -1.99
N GLY A 452 -5.27 14.84 -1.94
CA GLY A 452 -5.82 13.71 -1.17
C GLY A 452 -5.27 12.35 -1.65
N ILE A 453 -5.21 12.15 -2.98
CA ILE A 453 -4.74 10.88 -3.56
C ILE A 453 -3.22 10.72 -3.39
N ASP A 454 -2.45 11.79 -3.59
CA ASP A 454 -1.00 11.80 -3.33
C ASP A 454 -0.69 11.45 -1.87
N LYS A 455 -1.52 11.95 -0.94
CA LYS A 455 -1.41 11.59 0.48
C LYS A 455 -1.71 10.12 0.73
N SER A 456 -2.74 9.56 0.10
CA SER A 456 -3.03 8.13 0.18
C SER A 456 -1.89 7.27 -0.39
N ASP A 457 -1.36 7.64 -1.56
CA ASP A 457 -0.25 6.95 -2.22
C ASP A 457 1.01 6.97 -1.32
N MET A 458 1.31 8.13 -0.71
CA MET A 458 2.37 8.25 0.29
C MET A 458 2.16 7.28 1.47
N LEU A 459 0.97 7.28 2.08
CA LEU A 459 0.66 6.42 3.25
C LEU A 459 0.81 4.93 2.91
N THR A 460 0.32 4.48 1.74
CA THR A 460 0.47 3.09 1.31
C THR A 460 1.93 2.73 1.00
N HIS A 461 2.71 3.67 0.46
CA HIS A 461 4.12 3.46 0.11
C HIS A 461 5.06 3.35 1.33
N LEU A 462 4.76 4.05 2.44
CA LEU A 462 5.58 4.03 3.67
C LEU A 462 5.81 2.59 4.18
N TYR A 463 4.77 1.77 4.22
CA TYR A 463 4.83 0.39 4.75
C TYR A 463 4.37 -0.66 3.74
N LYS A 464 4.68 -0.46 2.45
CA LYS A 464 4.24 -1.32 1.34
C LYS A 464 4.49 -2.81 1.59
N THR A 465 3.45 -3.61 1.46
CA THR A 465 3.46 -5.06 1.67
C THR A 465 4.29 -5.79 0.59
N PRO A 466 5.22 -6.69 0.96
CA PRO A 466 6.15 -7.34 0.03
C PRO A 466 5.56 -8.52 -0.78
N MET A 467 4.40 -8.35 -1.40
CA MET A 467 3.73 -9.36 -2.25
C MET A 467 4.29 -9.49 -3.69
N LYS A 468 5.62 -9.50 -3.91
CA LYS A 468 6.20 -9.68 -5.26
C LYS A 468 5.72 -11.01 -5.85
N SER A 469 5.20 -11.05 -7.08
CA SER A 469 4.72 -12.30 -7.69
C SER A 469 4.72 -12.24 -9.21
N ARG A 470 4.82 -13.41 -9.87
CA ARG A 470 4.54 -13.58 -11.31
C ARG A 470 3.04 -13.68 -11.59
N ARG A 471 2.24 -14.05 -10.59
CA ARG A 471 0.77 -14.03 -10.67
C ARG A 471 0.33 -12.59 -10.57
N TRP A 472 -0.20 -12.06 -11.66
CA TRP A 472 -0.44 -10.65 -11.86
C TRP A 472 -1.32 -10.02 -10.77
N TYR A 473 -2.35 -10.74 -10.34
CA TYR A 473 -3.33 -10.27 -9.36
C TYR A 473 -2.81 -10.18 -7.91
N ILE A 474 -1.74 -10.89 -7.57
CA ILE A 474 -1.20 -10.90 -6.20
C ILE A 474 -0.62 -9.54 -5.81
N ARG A 475 -0.19 -8.73 -6.79
CA ARG A 475 0.23 -7.35 -6.53
C ARG A 475 -0.91 -6.41 -6.18
N LEU A 476 -2.08 -6.61 -6.78
CA LEU A 476 -3.27 -5.84 -6.46
C LEU A 476 -3.79 -6.20 -5.06
N TYR A 477 -3.72 -7.47 -4.65
CA TYR A 477 -4.00 -7.87 -3.27
C TYR A 477 -3.10 -7.15 -2.25
N GLY A 478 -1.78 -7.12 -2.49
CA GLY A 478 -0.87 -6.40 -1.60
C GLY A 478 -1.22 -4.91 -1.48
N TYR A 479 -1.53 -4.27 -2.60
CA TYR A 479 -1.94 -2.86 -2.63
C TYR A 479 -3.25 -2.63 -1.86
N ILE A 480 -4.30 -3.42 -2.13
CA ILE A 480 -5.62 -3.15 -1.53
C ILE A 480 -5.60 -3.38 -0.01
N ILE A 481 -4.81 -4.32 0.50
CA ILE A 481 -4.62 -4.49 1.96
C ILE A 481 -3.87 -3.31 2.60
N ASP A 482 -2.86 -2.76 1.92
CA ASP A 482 -2.18 -1.54 2.36
C ASP A 482 -3.15 -0.34 2.34
N LEU A 483 -4.03 -0.27 1.34
CA LEU A 483 -5.05 0.76 1.25
C LEU A 483 -6.12 0.62 2.35
N CYS A 484 -6.64 -0.58 2.62
CA CYS A 484 -7.54 -0.84 3.76
C CYS A 484 -6.90 -0.40 5.08
N THR A 485 -5.61 -0.70 5.28
CA THR A 485 -4.87 -0.29 6.49
C THR A 485 -4.74 1.23 6.58
N SER A 486 -4.47 1.89 5.46
CA SER A 486 -4.31 3.36 5.39
C SER A 486 -5.65 4.07 5.60
N ASN A 487 -6.72 3.63 4.94
CA ASN A 487 -8.08 4.14 5.13
C ASN A 487 -8.57 3.93 6.57
N ALA A 488 -8.32 2.75 7.15
CA ALA A 488 -8.64 2.47 8.55
C ALA A 488 -7.90 3.42 9.51
N TRP A 489 -6.62 3.72 9.24
CA TRP A 489 -5.84 4.65 10.04
C TRP A 489 -6.33 6.11 9.89
N VAL A 490 -6.70 6.53 8.68
CA VAL A 490 -7.29 7.85 8.45
C VAL A 490 -8.58 8.01 9.25
N LEU A 491 -9.44 6.98 9.26
CA LEU A 491 -10.68 7.00 10.03
C LEU A 491 -10.41 7.02 11.54
N TYR A 492 -9.52 6.17 12.04
CA TYR A 492 -9.06 6.21 13.43
C TYR A 492 -8.50 7.59 13.82
N LYS A 493 -7.76 8.23 12.93
CA LYS A 493 -7.20 9.56 13.15
C LYS A 493 -8.30 10.63 13.24
N ARG A 494 -9.36 10.54 12.43
CA ARG A 494 -10.53 11.43 12.55
C ARG A 494 -11.17 11.30 13.93
N ASP A 495 -11.43 10.07 14.36
CA ASP A 495 -12.08 9.81 15.64
C ASP A 495 -11.21 10.26 16.82
N ALA A 496 -9.90 9.99 16.78
CA ALA A 496 -8.97 10.46 17.81
C ALA A 496 -8.95 11.99 17.91
N ILE A 497 -8.91 12.70 16.78
CA ILE A 497 -8.94 14.17 16.76
C ILE A 497 -10.28 14.69 17.30
N ALA A 498 -11.40 14.08 16.91
CA ALA A 498 -12.73 14.45 17.37
C ALA A 498 -12.88 14.27 18.90
N LEU A 499 -12.18 13.29 19.47
CA LEU A 499 -12.10 13.01 20.90
C LEU A 499 -11.00 13.79 21.63
N LEU A 500 -10.29 14.70 20.94
CA LEU A 500 -9.14 15.44 21.49
C LEU A 500 -8.00 14.53 21.99
N GLU A 501 -7.88 13.33 21.45
CA GLU A 501 -6.81 12.38 21.72
C GLU A 501 -5.68 12.49 20.68
N LYS A 502 -4.43 12.26 21.11
CA LYS A 502 -3.29 12.22 20.18
C LYS A 502 -3.35 10.94 19.35
N PRO A 503 -3.50 11.02 18.00
CA PRO A 503 -3.57 9.83 17.17
C PRO A 503 -2.24 9.09 17.14
N MET A 504 -2.30 7.77 17.25
CA MET A 504 -1.10 6.94 17.12
C MET A 504 -0.49 7.02 15.69
N PRO A 505 0.84 6.94 15.55
CA PRO A 505 1.48 6.89 14.22
C PRO A 505 1.04 5.67 13.40
N LEU A 506 1.02 5.81 12.06
CA LEU A 506 0.62 4.74 11.14
C LEU A 506 1.41 3.43 11.35
N LYS A 507 2.71 3.53 11.67
CA LYS A 507 3.57 2.38 11.99
C LYS A 507 2.97 1.54 13.11
N ASP A 508 2.63 2.18 14.22
CA ASP A 508 2.20 1.52 15.44
C ASP A 508 0.77 1.00 15.27
N PHE A 509 -0.09 1.76 14.58
CA PHE A 509 -1.42 1.32 14.17
C PHE A 509 -1.36 0.01 13.35
N ARG A 510 -0.49 -0.03 12.34
CA ARG A 510 -0.27 -1.22 11.49
C ARG A 510 0.26 -2.41 12.30
N LEU A 511 1.19 -2.18 13.24
CA LEU A 511 1.71 -3.23 14.11
C LEU A 511 0.64 -3.77 15.07
N LYS A 512 -0.28 -2.94 15.56
CA LYS A 512 -1.44 -3.39 16.36
C LYS A 512 -2.38 -4.27 15.54
N ILE A 513 -2.69 -3.89 14.28
CA ILE A 513 -3.49 -4.72 13.37
C ILE A 513 -2.77 -6.05 13.09
N SER A 514 -1.48 -6.00 12.75
CA SER A 514 -0.67 -7.19 12.50
C SER A 514 -0.66 -8.15 13.68
N THR A 515 -0.54 -7.62 14.90
CA THR A 515 -0.57 -8.43 16.13
C THR A 515 -1.94 -9.08 16.32
N PHE A 516 -3.02 -8.30 16.23
CA PHE A 516 -4.38 -8.82 16.28
C PHE A 516 -4.63 -9.93 15.25
N ALA A 517 -4.19 -9.73 14.01
CA ALA A 517 -4.41 -10.68 12.92
C ALA A 517 -3.61 -11.98 13.12
N ARG A 518 -2.40 -11.90 13.67
CA ARG A 518 -1.57 -13.08 14.02
C ARG A 518 -2.10 -13.85 15.23
N THR A 519 -2.75 -13.17 16.18
CA THR A 519 -3.36 -13.77 17.38
C THR A 519 -4.87 -13.97 17.23
N TYR A 520 -5.39 -13.95 15.99
CA TYR A 520 -6.83 -13.97 15.75
C TYR A 520 -7.50 -15.19 16.41
N LYS A 521 -8.62 -14.96 17.11
CA LYS A 521 -9.34 -15.97 17.92
C LYS A 521 -8.50 -16.64 19.02
N ASN A 522 -7.40 -16.04 19.47
CA ASN A 522 -6.54 -16.53 20.56
C ASN A 522 -6.14 -18.01 20.43
N ARG A 523 -6.14 -18.56 19.21
CA ARG A 523 -5.52 -19.86 19.02
C ARG A 523 -4.04 -19.66 19.28
N PRO A 524 -3.44 -20.39 20.24
CA PRO A 524 -2.01 -20.27 20.50
C PRO A 524 -1.33 -20.46 19.16
N ALA A 525 -0.52 -19.46 18.77
CA ALA A 525 0.30 -19.44 17.56
C ALA A 525 0.71 -20.88 17.31
N ARG A 526 0.10 -21.56 16.31
CA ARG A 526 -0.02 -23.03 16.24
C ARG A 526 1.35 -23.55 16.60
N MET A 527 1.56 -23.91 17.88
CA MET A 527 2.92 -24.00 18.35
C MET A 527 3.50 -25.00 17.40
N LEU A 528 4.52 -24.59 16.65
CA LEU A 528 5.45 -25.55 16.14
C LEU A 528 5.91 -26.22 17.43
N ARG A 529 5.19 -27.28 17.86
CA ARG A 529 5.65 -28.32 18.76
C ARG A 529 6.80 -28.91 17.96
N ASN A 530 7.90 -28.17 17.95
CA ASN A 530 9.15 -28.32 17.23
C ASN A 530 10.02 -27.03 17.27
N THR A 531 9.80 -26.08 18.18
CA THR A 531 10.87 -25.13 18.57
C THR A 531 11.91 -25.76 19.49
N HIS A 532 11.65 -26.97 20.00
CA HIS A 532 12.72 -27.96 20.08
C HIS A 532 12.68 -28.72 18.75
N GLU A 533 13.64 -28.52 17.85
CA GLU A 533 14.04 -29.70 17.06
C GLU A 533 14.17 -30.84 18.10
N PRO A 534 13.42 -31.95 18.00
CA PRO A 534 13.78 -33.10 18.80
C PRO A 534 15.22 -33.35 18.39
N PHE A 535 16.14 -33.17 19.33
CA PHE A 535 17.52 -33.58 19.17
C PHE A 535 17.46 -34.98 18.59
N VAL A 536 17.80 -35.12 17.30
CA VAL A 536 17.76 -36.43 16.65
C VAL A 536 18.90 -37.19 17.29
N LEU A 537 18.54 -37.99 18.30
CA LEU A 537 19.47 -38.90 18.94
C LEU A 537 20.14 -39.70 17.82
N PRO A 538 21.48 -39.74 17.75
CA PRO A 538 22.18 -40.50 16.74
C PRO A 538 21.66 -41.93 16.72
N ARG A 539 21.46 -42.49 15.52
CA ARG A 539 21.08 -43.90 15.38
C ARG A 539 22.11 -44.78 16.12
N LYS A 540 21.63 -45.86 16.72
CA LYS A 540 22.42 -46.81 17.52
C LYS A 540 23.69 -47.21 16.73
N GLY A 541 24.86 -46.72 17.15
CA GLY A 541 26.16 -47.00 16.50
C GLY A 541 26.88 -45.80 15.90
N GLN A 542 26.23 -44.65 15.69
CA GLN A 542 26.91 -43.41 15.25
C GLN A 542 27.45 -42.61 16.44
N ARG A 543 28.73 -42.21 16.37
CA ARG A 543 29.34 -41.27 17.32
C ARG A 543 28.90 -39.85 16.95
N THR A 544 28.39 -39.08 17.91
CA THR A 544 28.17 -37.62 17.72
C THR A 544 29.48 -36.95 17.34
N SER A 545 29.44 -35.89 16.53
CA SER A 545 30.60 -35.02 16.32
C SER A 545 31.02 -34.39 17.65
N ARG A 546 32.33 -34.12 17.83
CA ARG A 546 32.80 -33.37 19.00
C ARG A 546 32.41 -31.90 18.78
N PRO A 547 31.70 -31.25 19.72
CA PRO A 547 31.44 -29.81 19.66
C PRO A 547 32.75 -29.02 19.63
N SER A 548 32.70 -27.78 19.14
CA SER A 548 33.86 -26.89 19.15
C SER A 548 34.31 -26.56 20.57
N ASP A 549 35.61 -26.33 20.77
CA ASP A 549 36.15 -25.98 22.09
C ASP A 549 35.60 -24.63 22.60
N ASN A 550 35.33 -23.68 21.70
CA ASN A 550 34.65 -22.42 22.04
C ASN A 550 33.28 -22.64 22.67
N LEU A 551 32.52 -23.66 22.25
CA LEU A 551 31.23 -23.98 22.84
C LEU A 551 31.37 -24.80 24.13
N ARG A 552 32.39 -25.66 24.20
CA ARG A 552 32.63 -26.57 25.34
C ARG A 552 33.13 -25.84 26.58
N TYR A 553 33.88 -24.76 26.39
CA TYR A 553 34.51 -23.97 27.44
C TYR A 553 33.86 -22.58 27.61
N ASP A 554 32.65 -22.40 27.08
CA ASP A 554 31.89 -21.16 27.22
C ASP A 554 31.24 -21.09 28.62
N TYR A 555 31.96 -20.53 29.59
CA TYR A 555 31.45 -20.37 30.95
C TYR A 555 30.26 -19.41 31.06
N SER A 556 29.92 -18.66 30.00
CA SER A 556 28.69 -17.85 29.97
C SER A 556 27.43 -18.71 29.79
N LYS A 557 27.59 -19.96 29.33
CA LYS A 557 26.50 -20.93 29.16
C LYS A 557 26.48 -21.90 30.33
N PHE A 558 25.28 -22.19 30.82
CA PHE A 558 25.11 -23.14 31.91
C PHE A 558 25.09 -24.58 31.36
N HIS A 559 26.26 -25.22 31.35
CA HIS A 559 26.41 -26.64 31.02
C HIS A 559 25.91 -27.51 32.18
N CYS A 560 24.70 -28.05 32.05
CA CYS A 560 24.10 -28.93 33.06
C CYS A 560 23.73 -30.31 32.48
N PRO A 561 23.77 -31.37 33.31
CA PRO A 561 23.39 -32.70 32.90
C PRO A 561 21.86 -32.83 32.79
N GLU A 562 21.39 -33.29 31.63
CA GLU A 562 20.00 -33.66 31.37
C GLU A 562 19.89 -35.19 31.22
N PHE A 563 18.88 -35.78 31.85
CA PHE A 563 18.61 -37.21 31.74
C PHE A 563 17.79 -37.52 30.49
N VAL A 564 18.18 -38.54 29.73
CA VAL A 564 17.45 -39.05 28.56
C VAL A 564 17.15 -40.53 28.68
N ASN A 565 16.02 -40.95 28.11
CA ASN A 565 15.57 -42.35 28.16
C ASN A 565 16.50 -43.31 27.40
N GLN A 566 17.14 -42.83 26.33
CA GLN A 566 18.03 -43.63 25.49
C GLN A 566 19.48 -43.54 25.95
N ARG A 567 20.13 -44.70 26.13
CA ARG A 567 21.58 -44.76 26.41
C ARG A 567 22.40 -44.45 25.16
N MET A 568 23.29 -43.48 25.26
CA MET A 568 24.20 -43.04 24.20
C MET A 568 25.66 -43.29 24.59
N THR A 569 26.56 -43.37 23.61
CA THR A 569 28.00 -43.57 23.87
C THR A 569 28.61 -42.32 24.50
N CYS A 570 29.35 -42.48 25.60
CA CYS A 570 30.03 -41.37 26.24
C CYS A 570 31.10 -40.79 25.31
N LYS A 571 31.03 -39.49 25.05
CA LYS A 571 31.93 -38.82 24.09
C LYS A 571 33.36 -38.63 24.62
N PHE A 572 33.54 -38.63 25.93
CA PHE A 572 34.83 -38.37 26.58
C PHE A 572 35.67 -39.66 26.72
N CYS A 573 35.13 -40.70 27.36
CA CYS A 573 35.91 -41.89 27.72
C CYS A 573 35.74 -43.10 26.79
N SER A 574 34.76 -43.11 25.87
CA SER A 574 34.55 -44.30 25.02
C SER A 574 35.55 -44.36 23.87
N THR A 575 36.22 -45.50 23.72
CA THR A 575 37.13 -45.81 22.61
C THR A 575 36.48 -46.82 21.64
N LYS A 576 37.21 -47.29 20.62
CA LYS A 576 36.70 -48.30 19.67
C LYS A 576 36.55 -49.66 20.36
N ASP A 577 37.46 -49.95 21.30
CA ASP A 577 37.59 -51.24 21.97
C ASP A 577 36.90 -51.26 23.35
N ASP A 578 36.61 -50.08 23.93
CA ASP A 578 35.86 -49.95 25.19
C ASP A 578 34.74 -48.90 25.08
N ILE A 579 33.49 -49.37 25.04
CA ILE A 579 32.32 -48.52 24.80
C ILE A 579 31.55 -48.29 26.10
N HIS A 580 31.56 -47.05 26.56
CA HIS A 580 30.79 -46.64 27.72
C HIS A 580 29.50 -45.94 27.32
N ARG A 581 28.42 -46.23 28.05
CA ARG A 581 27.08 -45.72 27.73
C ARG A 581 26.54 -44.89 28.88
N SER A 582 25.99 -43.72 28.57
CA SER A 582 25.37 -42.81 29.54
C SER A 582 23.96 -42.42 29.12
N ARG A 583 23.11 -42.14 30.11
CA ARG A 583 21.80 -41.48 29.95
C ARG A 583 21.87 -39.98 30.24
N TRP A 584 23.03 -39.48 30.62
CA TRP A 584 23.24 -38.06 30.91
C TRP A 584 23.85 -37.39 29.68
N ILE A 585 23.19 -36.33 29.22
CA ILE A 585 23.66 -35.47 28.12
C ILE A 585 23.90 -34.07 28.64
N CYS A 586 24.81 -33.31 28.01
CA CYS A 586 24.92 -31.88 28.27
C CYS A 586 23.86 -31.11 27.49
N ASN A 587 23.10 -30.26 28.18
CA ASN A 587 22.08 -29.38 27.58
C ASN A 587 22.64 -28.41 26.52
N VAL A 588 23.91 -28.00 26.62
CA VAL A 588 24.56 -27.08 25.68
C VAL A 588 25.32 -27.84 24.59
N CYS A 589 26.21 -28.76 24.97
CA CYS A 589 27.07 -29.50 24.03
C CYS A 589 26.35 -30.62 23.27
N LYS A 590 25.17 -31.05 23.73
CA LYS A 590 24.36 -32.12 23.13
C LYS A 590 25.12 -33.43 22.90
N VAL A 591 26.02 -33.78 23.82
CA VAL A 591 26.77 -35.05 23.84
C VAL A 591 26.50 -35.81 25.13
N ALA A 592 26.55 -37.14 25.07
CA ALA A 592 26.41 -37.99 26.24
C ALA A 592 27.74 -38.11 27.00
N LEU A 593 27.69 -37.97 28.32
CA LEU A 593 28.85 -37.97 29.22
C LEU A 593 28.55 -38.85 30.42
N CYS A 594 29.50 -39.67 30.85
CA CYS A 594 29.34 -40.46 32.08
C CYS A 594 29.20 -39.52 33.27
N LEU A 595 28.24 -39.84 34.13
CA LEU A 595 27.97 -39.17 35.38
C LEU A 595 27.49 -40.26 36.35
N ASN A 596 28.44 -40.96 36.96
CA ASN A 596 28.21 -42.03 37.93
C ASN A 596 29.38 -42.09 38.92
N ASN A 597 29.29 -42.97 39.92
CA ASN A 597 30.28 -43.06 41.01
C ASN A 597 31.70 -43.34 40.52
N ASP A 598 31.85 -44.08 39.41
CA ASP A 598 33.16 -44.48 38.90
C ASP A 598 33.76 -43.46 37.93
N ARG A 599 32.92 -42.61 37.30
CA ARG A 599 33.31 -41.74 36.18
C ARG A 599 32.51 -40.45 36.15
N ASN A 600 33.21 -39.33 36.31
CA ASN A 600 32.66 -37.99 36.21
C ASN A 600 33.09 -37.27 34.92
N CYS A 601 32.90 -37.95 33.80
CA CYS A 601 33.27 -37.42 32.48
C CYS A 601 32.51 -36.13 32.10
N PHE A 602 31.39 -35.84 32.76
CA PHE A 602 30.68 -34.58 32.56
C PHE A 602 31.54 -33.38 32.99
N GLN A 603 32.18 -33.48 34.16
CA GLN A 603 33.06 -32.43 34.66
C GLN A 603 34.33 -32.34 33.82
N ASP A 604 35.00 -33.46 33.57
CA ASP A 604 36.28 -33.49 32.85
C ASP A 604 36.15 -32.99 31.40
N PHE A 605 35.01 -33.23 30.76
CA PHE A 605 34.77 -32.78 29.39
C PHE A 605 34.62 -31.25 29.30
N HIS A 606 34.15 -30.58 30.36
CA HIS A 606 33.93 -29.12 30.38
C HIS A 606 35.03 -28.37 31.14
N ALA A 607 35.90 -29.07 31.88
CA ALA A 607 37.12 -28.48 32.43
C ALA A 607 38.05 -28.08 31.27
N GLY A 608 38.35 -26.78 31.15
CA GLY A 608 39.31 -26.23 30.17
C GLY A 608 40.69 -26.92 30.24
N PRO A 609 41.56 -26.75 29.23
CA PRO A 609 42.94 -27.20 29.35
C PRO A 609 43.59 -26.42 30.50
N SER A 610 43.88 -27.09 31.61
CA SER A 610 44.67 -26.53 32.69
C SER A 610 46.09 -26.27 32.19
N SER A 611 46.61 -25.08 32.47
CA SER A 611 48.02 -24.75 32.33
C SER A 611 48.84 -25.54 33.36
N SER A 612 49.23 -26.77 33.04
CA SER A 612 50.38 -27.45 33.63
C SER A 612 50.78 -28.65 32.78
N SER A 613 51.91 -28.54 32.10
CA SER A 613 52.64 -29.62 31.46
C SER A 613 53.10 -30.68 32.45
N ALA A 614 52.98 -31.97 32.11
CA ALA A 614 54.07 -32.95 32.23
C ALA A 614 53.69 -34.26 31.55
N SER A 615 54.40 -34.55 30.46
CA SER A 615 54.67 -35.90 29.99
C SER A 615 55.27 -36.75 31.10
N THR A 616 54.74 -37.96 31.32
CA THR A 616 55.59 -39.12 31.62
C THR A 616 54.89 -40.42 31.23
N SER A 617 55.40 -41.04 30.18
CA SER A 617 55.34 -42.47 29.94
C SER A 617 56.34 -43.18 30.85
N ALA A 618 55.92 -44.19 31.60
CA ALA A 618 56.79 -45.28 32.05
C ALA A 618 55.98 -46.54 32.39
N SER A 619 56.56 -47.67 31.99
CA SER A 619 56.10 -49.06 31.98
C SER A 619 56.21 -49.81 33.31
N HIS A 620 55.45 -50.91 33.42
CA HIS A 620 55.66 -52.16 34.17
C HIS A 620 56.29 -52.14 35.59
N ALA A 621 55.51 -52.60 36.58
CA ALA A 621 55.88 -53.54 37.66
C ALA A 621 54.59 -53.94 38.42
N ALA A 622 54.15 -55.20 38.33
CA ALA A 622 54.38 -56.27 39.30
C ALA A 622 53.66 -56.07 40.66
N SER A 623 52.73 -56.99 40.94
CA SER A 623 52.05 -57.20 42.23
C SER A 623 53.04 -57.32 43.40
N PRO A 624 52.61 -56.99 44.64
CA PRO A 624 52.46 -58.07 45.62
C PRO A 624 51.24 -57.94 46.56
N THR A 625 50.63 -59.10 46.82
CA THR A 625 50.07 -59.61 48.10
C THR A 625 49.41 -58.67 49.12
N SER A 626 48.10 -58.91 49.31
CA SER A 626 47.39 -59.17 50.58
C SER A 626 47.83 -58.46 51.88
N VAL A 627 46.94 -57.62 52.42
CA VAL A 627 46.58 -57.65 53.85
C VAL A 627 45.07 -57.43 53.98
N THR A 628 44.39 -58.46 54.46
CA THR A 628 43.03 -58.44 54.99
C THR A 628 42.99 -57.70 56.33
N PHE A 629 41.99 -56.84 56.56
CA PHE A 629 41.35 -56.73 57.89
C PHE A 629 39.88 -56.35 57.75
N SER A 630 39.12 -56.95 58.66
CA SER A 630 37.69 -57.23 58.70
C SER A 630 36.83 -56.13 59.34
N GLU A 631 35.58 -56.09 58.88
CA GLU A 631 34.29 -55.80 59.55
C GLU A 631 34.27 -55.11 60.94
N THR A 632 33.44 -54.07 61.09
CA THR A 632 32.10 -54.16 61.75
C THR A 632 31.35 -52.81 61.73
N PRO A 633 30.00 -52.81 61.87
CA PRO A 633 29.12 -51.67 61.58
C PRO A 633 28.72 -50.88 62.83
N ALA A 634 28.48 -49.58 62.67
CA ALA A 634 27.89 -48.74 63.72
C ALA A 634 26.41 -48.47 63.42
N SER A 635 25.60 -48.87 64.39
CA SER A 635 24.18 -48.66 64.61
C SER A 635 23.77 -47.18 64.69
N THR A 636 22.60 -46.89 64.13
CA THR A 636 21.74 -45.73 64.36
C THR A 636 21.23 -45.65 65.81
N PRO A 637 20.91 -44.46 66.32
CA PRO A 637 19.78 -44.28 67.25
C PRO A 637 18.43 -44.26 66.51
#